data_AF-A0A6B0HAH3-F1
#
_entry.id   AF-A0A6B0HAH3-F1
#
_cell.length_a   1.000
_cell.length_b   1.000
_cell.length_c   1.000
_cell.angle_alpha   90.00
_cell.angle_beta   90.00
_cell.angle_gamma   90.00
#
_symmetry.space_group_name_H-M   'P 1'
#
loop_
_entity.id
_entity.type
_entity.pdbx_description
1 polymer ?
#
loop_
_entity_poly.entity_id
_entity_poly.type
_entity_poly.pdbx_seq_one_letter_code
_entity_poly.pdbx_strand_id
1 'polypeptide(L)'
;MTSFQSTLGEDAGIAEELAENQQAISIAEFFEKNKHMLGFDSGARGLVTAVKEAVDNALDAAEEAGILPDIYVEIQEDGDYYTLIVEDNGPGLTKESLPKVFGKLLYGSRFHVREQNRGQQGIGISAAVLYSQLTSGKPAKITSRTQGASDAQYFELIVDTDDNEPEISVEEATSWDRPHGTRIELEMEANMRARQQLHDYIKHTAVVNPHARLELREPKAEFKFERATDQLPEETEEIRPHPHGVELGTVMKMLTATDSHSVSGFLQEEFTRVGKKTADSVIDSFRDRHYGREMRWRPPAPQERIDLESIVSDATANKGADATAAFAGAIAEAVDDRDRIAHHELRADVEAAAEATESEHGTTFGETVRENAVEAVWLALIDAAEEDESTPGDADAAGDGETVDSRIVADLYDLADDATSTRKDDETVHAFADRLGARFEDEEDVRHRLTRRALREYVDRAAELTEEYDDVAFGDTARENVVEAIWDVMATVPDDLPLVRELADDRDAASDLVDGMRETDIMAPPTRCLSPISADLIEAGLEKEFDADFYASATRDAEVHGGDPFIVEAGIAYGGDLEAEGSADVLRFANRVPLVYQRGACATTDVVKSIGWRNYGLDQPGGSGLPNGPAVIMVHVASTNVPFTSESKDAVANVPEIEDEIELAIREAARELKSYLNKRRSMQQRRKKQNVLGKILPEMATKVAEVTGREEPDIDDAIARIMNNVLVERRIEANGDGQAVSVVVENNSSTTETLEITDIVSAEPRKLSDGATVVEMDGEWFVKWEADVGSGDEAELEYEIADDAAFDLDVKGVESEKLTVTEGDR
;
A
#
# COMPACT_ATOMS: atom_id res chain seq x y z
N MET A 1 -43.42 -22.35 12.17
CA MET A 1 -44.35 -21.21 12.30
C MET A 1 -45.49 -21.56 13.24
N THR A 2 -45.35 -21.19 14.51
CA THR A 2 -46.46 -21.05 15.46
C THR A 2 -46.55 -19.56 15.76
N SER A 3 -47.55 -18.89 15.21
CA SER A 3 -47.82 -17.47 15.46
C SER A 3 -48.32 -17.31 16.87
N PHE A 4 -47.45 -16.92 17.81
CA PHE A 4 -47.90 -16.25 19.02
C PHE A 4 -48.30 -14.83 18.63
N GLN A 5 -49.59 -14.63 18.33
CA GLN A 5 -50.19 -13.31 18.35
C GLN A 5 -50.28 -12.87 19.82
N SER A 6 -49.33 -12.05 20.28
CA SER A 6 -49.50 -11.34 21.54
C SER A 6 -50.56 -10.26 21.35
N THR A 7 -51.64 -10.37 22.12
CA THR A 7 -52.62 -9.30 22.28
C THR A 7 -51.96 -8.17 23.05
N LEU A 8 -51.56 -7.09 22.35
CA LEU A 8 -51.08 -5.86 22.98
C LEU A 8 -52.21 -5.28 23.85
N GLY A 9 -51.99 -5.23 25.16
CA GLY A 9 -52.90 -4.60 26.11
C GLY A 9 -52.65 -3.09 26.17
N GLU A 10 -53.72 -2.30 26.11
CA GLU A 10 -53.69 -0.87 26.43
C GLU A 10 -53.53 -0.71 27.95
N ASP A 11 -52.31 -0.41 28.43
CA ASP A 11 -51.96 0.54 29.49
C ASP A 11 -50.56 0.26 30.08
N ALA A 12 -49.77 1.33 30.26
CA ALA A 12 -48.50 1.46 31.02
C ALA A 12 -47.75 0.14 31.34
N GLY A 13 -46.96 -0.33 30.38
CA GLY A 13 -46.14 -1.55 30.52
C GLY A 13 -45.48 -2.00 29.20
N ILE A 14 -45.88 -1.42 28.06
CA ILE A 14 -45.36 -1.79 26.73
C ILE A 14 -43.82 -1.71 26.67
N ALA A 15 -43.19 -0.73 27.32
CA ALA A 15 -41.73 -0.63 27.34
C ALA A 15 -41.07 -1.73 28.18
N GLU A 16 -41.65 -2.10 29.33
CA GLU A 16 -41.18 -3.20 30.18
C GLU A 16 -41.45 -4.57 29.55
N GLU A 17 -42.61 -4.75 28.89
CA GLU A 17 -42.98 -5.96 28.15
C GLU A 17 -42.14 -6.11 26.87
N LEU A 18 -41.80 -5.00 26.19
CA LEU A 18 -40.83 -5.02 25.08
C LEU A 18 -39.41 -5.31 25.59
N ALA A 19 -39.02 -4.79 26.76
CA ALA A 19 -37.71 -5.06 27.36
C ALA A 19 -37.59 -6.52 27.86
N GLU A 20 -38.65 -7.10 28.43
CA GLU A 20 -38.69 -8.53 28.79
C GLU A 20 -38.59 -9.46 27.56
N ASN A 21 -39.02 -8.98 26.39
CA ASN A 21 -38.88 -9.69 25.12
C ASN A 21 -37.52 -9.46 24.42
N GLN A 22 -36.65 -8.60 24.95
CA GLN A 22 -35.28 -8.44 24.43
C GLN A 22 -34.41 -9.58 24.96
N GLN A 23 -34.07 -10.53 24.08
CA GLN A 23 -33.15 -11.63 24.38
C GLN A 23 -31.84 -11.43 23.63
N ALA A 24 -30.71 -11.68 24.30
CA ALA A 24 -29.42 -11.81 23.64
C ALA A 24 -29.44 -13.05 22.74
N ILE A 25 -28.92 -12.90 21.53
CA ILE A 25 -28.84 -14.00 20.55
C ILE A 25 -27.63 -14.87 20.90
N SER A 26 -27.81 -16.19 20.96
CA SER A 26 -26.68 -17.11 21.18
C SER A 26 -25.75 -17.13 19.97
N ILE A 27 -24.53 -17.64 20.14
CA ILE A 27 -23.57 -17.67 19.03
C ILE A 27 -24.01 -18.61 17.92
N ALA A 28 -24.67 -19.73 18.26
CA ALA A 28 -25.32 -20.58 17.25
C ALA A 28 -26.35 -19.79 16.45
N GLU A 29 -27.23 -19.04 17.11
CA GLU A 29 -28.29 -18.33 16.43
C GLU A 29 -27.72 -17.16 15.58
N PHE A 30 -26.65 -16.51 16.04
CA PHE A 30 -25.89 -15.57 15.22
C PHE A 30 -25.27 -16.26 14.00
N PHE A 31 -24.60 -17.40 14.19
CA PHE A 31 -23.99 -18.16 13.11
C PHE A 31 -25.04 -18.64 12.10
N GLU A 32 -26.17 -19.17 12.56
CA GLU A 32 -27.24 -19.67 11.70
C GLU A 32 -27.91 -18.56 10.87
N LYS A 33 -28.12 -17.39 11.46
CA LYS A 33 -28.67 -16.23 10.73
C LYS A 33 -27.64 -15.63 9.76
N ASN A 34 -26.34 -15.76 10.06
CA ASN A 34 -25.26 -15.11 9.32
C ASN A 34 -24.30 -16.09 8.60
N LYS A 35 -24.70 -17.34 8.32
CA LYS A 35 -23.85 -18.34 7.62
C LYS A 35 -23.24 -17.80 6.33
N HIS A 36 -23.97 -16.95 5.63
CA HIS A 36 -23.55 -16.31 4.39
C HIS A 36 -22.37 -15.35 4.57
N MET A 37 -22.29 -14.62 5.70
CA MET A 37 -21.19 -13.68 5.98
C MET A 37 -19.87 -14.43 6.21
N LEU A 38 -19.93 -15.63 6.78
CA LEU A 38 -18.78 -16.48 7.09
C LEU A 38 -18.42 -17.46 5.96
N GLY A 39 -19.08 -17.37 4.79
CA GLY A 39 -18.79 -18.23 3.64
C GLY A 39 -19.35 -19.66 3.72
N PHE A 40 -20.37 -19.90 4.57
CA PHE A 40 -21.06 -21.18 4.72
C PHE A 40 -22.51 -21.15 4.20
N ASP A 41 -22.76 -20.37 3.14
CA ASP A 41 -24.08 -20.17 2.52
C ASP A 41 -24.69 -21.43 1.86
N SER A 42 -23.83 -22.34 1.41
CA SER A 42 -24.22 -23.55 0.68
C SER A 42 -23.24 -24.69 0.93
N GLY A 43 -23.67 -25.94 0.85
CA GLY A 43 -22.79 -27.09 1.07
C GLY A 43 -21.62 -27.20 0.08
N ALA A 44 -21.69 -26.55 -1.09
CA ALA A 44 -20.58 -26.52 -2.04
C ALA A 44 -19.49 -25.54 -1.60
N ARG A 45 -19.91 -24.33 -1.21
CA ARG A 45 -19.00 -23.28 -0.79
C ARG A 45 -18.48 -23.52 0.63
N GLY A 46 -19.33 -24.01 1.54
CA GLY A 46 -18.94 -24.36 2.91
C GLY A 46 -17.80 -25.38 2.97
N LEU A 47 -17.78 -26.36 2.07
CA LEU A 47 -16.66 -27.31 1.96
C LEU A 47 -15.36 -26.62 1.53
N VAL A 48 -15.43 -25.74 0.53
CA VAL A 48 -14.25 -24.96 0.07
C VAL A 48 -13.74 -24.04 1.18
N THR A 49 -14.65 -23.37 1.90
CA THR A 49 -14.33 -22.52 3.04
C THR A 49 -13.68 -23.35 4.16
N ALA A 50 -14.20 -24.52 4.51
CA ALA A 50 -13.60 -25.38 5.51
C ALA A 50 -12.18 -25.86 5.13
N VAL A 51 -11.97 -26.21 3.86
CA VAL A 51 -10.63 -26.54 3.33
C VAL A 51 -9.71 -25.32 3.44
N LYS A 52 -10.18 -24.15 3.04
CA LYS A 52 -9.43 -22.89 3.10
C LYS A 52 -8.93 -22.61 4.51
N GLU A 53 -9.85 -22.55 5.47
CA GLU A 53 -9.53 -22.25 6.87
C GLU A 53 -8.59 -23.30 7.50
N ALA A 54 -8.73 -24.57 7.14
CA ALA A 54 -7.85 -25.63 7.66
C ALA A 54 -6.44 -25.56 7.05
N VAL A 55 -6.31 -25.33 5.74
CA VAL A 55 -5.02 -25.24 5.05
C VAL A 55 -4.27 -23.97 5.45
N ASP A 56 -4.95 -22.82 5.54
CA ASP A 56 -4.32 -21.56 5.95
C ASP A 56 -3.73 -21.65 7.37
N ASN A 57 -4.50 -22.24 8.31
CA ASN A 57 -4.00 -22.45 9.68
C ASN A 57 -2.83 -23.45 9.74
N ALA A 58 -2.83 -24.49 8.90
CA ALA A 58 -1.72 -25.44 8.82
C ALA A 58 -0.45 -24.80 8.25
N LEU A 59 -0.58 -23.94 7.23
CA LEU A 59 0.55 -23.19 6.68
C LEU A 59 1.13 -22.22 7.71
N ASP A 60 0.28 -21.42 8.36
CA ASP A 60 0.73 -20.45 9.37
C ASP A 60 1.45 -21.17 10.53
N ALA A 61 0.89 -22.27 11.04
CA ALA A 61 1.47 -23.00 12.16
C ALA A 61 2.85 -23.60 11.82
N ALA A 62 3.04 -24.08 10.59
CA ALA A 62 4.32 -24.60 10.14
C ALA A 62 5.35 -23.47 9.93
N GLU A 63 4.96 -22.37 9.30
CA GLU A 63 5.81 -21.20 9.05
C GLU A 63 6.29 -20.54 10.35
N GLU A 64 5.40 -20.30 11.31
CA GLU A 64 5.73 -19.74 12.63
C GLU A 64 6.72 -20.62 13.42
N ALA A 65 6.75 -21.93 13.14
CA ALA A 65 7.66 -22.88 13.78
C ALA A 65 8.98 -23.06 13.01
N GLY A 66 9.19 -22.33 11.91
CA GLY A 66 10.35 -22.53 11.03
C GLY A 66 10.36 -23.89 10.31
N ILE A 67 9.18 -24.49 10.12
CA ILE A 67 9.02 -25.81 9.50
C ILE A 67 8.50 -25.63 8.07
N LEU A 68 9.18 -26.27 7.12
CA LEU A 68 8.72 -26.35 5.73
C LEU A 68 7.35 -27.09 5.66
N PRO A 69 6.25 -26.43 5.25
CA PRO A 69 4.89 -27.00 5.39
C PRO A 69 4.63 -28.20 4.45
N ASP A 70 4.13 -29.30 4.99
CA ASP A 70 3.74 -30.52 4.28
C ASP A 70 2.31 -30.90 4.68
N ILE A 71 1.35 -30.51 3.82
CA ILE A 71 -0.08 -30.55 4.12
C ILE A 71 -0.78 -31.54 3.19
N TYR A 72 -1.52 -32.45 3.79
CA TYR A 72 -2.36 -33.43 3.11
C TYR A 72 -3.84 -33.12 3.38
N VAL A 73 -4.61 -32.99 2.30
CA VAL A 73 -6.05 -32.71 2.31
C VAL A 73 -6.77 -33.88 1.65
N GLU A 74 -7.66 -34.55 2.39
CA GLU A 74 -8.47 -35.65 1.87
C GLU A 74 -9.96 -35.35 2.06
N ILE A 75 -10.74 -35.59 1.01
CA ILE A 75 -12.20 -35.45 1.02
C ILE A 75 -12.82 -36.81 0.68
N GLN A 76 -13.59 -37.35 1.60
CA GLN A 76 -14.33 -38.60 1.43
C GLN A 76 -15.83 -38.32 1.29
N GLU A 77 -16.47 -38.99 0.33
CA GLU A 77 -17.91 -38.87 0.04
C GLU A 77 -18.69 -40.01 0.69
N ASP A 78 -19.68 -39.69 1.51
CA ASP A 78 -20.64 -40.63 2.11
C ASP A 78 -22.08 -40.12 1.94
N GLY A 79 -22.63 -40.31 0.74
CA GLY A 79 -23.97 -39.85 0.40
C GLY A 79 -24.06 -38.33 0.37
N ASP A 80 -24.88 -37.75 1.25
CA ASP A 80 -25.05 -36.29 1.39
C ASP A 80 -24.02 -35.67 2.36
N TYR A 81 -23.22 -36.51 3.04
CA TYR A 81 -22.18 -36.08 3.97
C TYR A 81 -20.79 -36.25 3.35
N TYR A 82 -19.91 -35.33 3.69
CA TYR A 82 -18.51 -35.35 3.30
C TYR A 82 -17.63 -35.27 4.54
N THR A 83 -16.59 -36.10 4.57
CA THR A 83 -15.56 -36.04 5.60
C THR A 83 -14.34 -35.34 5.03
N LEU A 84 -14.05 -34.16 5.56
CA LEU A 84 -12.84 -33.40 5.29
C LEU A 84 -11.76 -33.79 6.30
N ILE A 85 -10.61 -34.22 5.82
CA ILE A 85 -9.43 -34.54 6.62
C ILE A 85 -8.31 -33.60 6.18
N VAL A 86 -7.73 -32.86 7.12
CA VAL A 86 -6.52 -32.05 6.87
C VAL A 86 -5.45 -32.46 7.88
N GLU A 87 -4.28 -32.79 7.36
CA GLU A 87 -3.12 -33.25 8.13
C GLU A 87 -1.88 -32.41 7.79
N ASP A 88 -1.22 -31.87 8.80
CA ASP A 88 -0.02 -31.03 8.67
C ASP A 88 1.21 -31.63 9.37
N ASN A 89 2.39 -31.04 9.13
CA ASN A 89 3.64 -31.31 9.84
C ASN A 89 4.07 -30.13 10.74
N GLY A 90 3.13 -29.29 11.18
CA GLY A 90 3.43 -28.16 12.06
C GLY A 90 3.92 -28.59 13.45
N PRO A 91 4.04 -27.64 14.40
CA PRO A 91 4.56 -27.92 15.74
C PRO A 91 3.64 -28.80 16.60
N GLY A 92 2.38 -28.96 16.20
CA GLY A 92 1.32 -29.58 17.00
C GLY A 92 0.79 -28.66 18.10
N LEU A 93 -0.30 -29.07 18.73
CA LEU A 93 -0.99 -28.31 19.77
C LEU A 93 -0.89 -29.01 21.12
N THR A 94 -0.76 -28.21 22.18
CA THR A 94 -0.78 -28.73 23.55
C THR A 94 -2.20 -29.14 23.94
N LYS A 95 -2.30 -30.05 24.92
CA LYS A 95 -3.57 -30.49 25.51
C LYS A 95 -4.43 -29.32 26.04
N GLU A 96 -3.81 -28.25 26.52
CA GLU A 96 -4.50 -27.09 27.09
C GLU A 96 -4.99 -26.09 26.02
N SER A 97 -4.26 -25.98 24.91
CA SER A 97 -4.56 -25.04 23.83
C SER A 97 -5.50 -25.62 22.78
N LEU A 98 -5.43 -26.92 22.50
CA LEU A 98 -6.19 -27.58 21.43
C LEU A 98 -7.70 -27.34 21.53
N PRO A 99 -8.37 -27.55 22.68
CA PRO A 99 -9.81 -27.31 22.75
C PRO A 99 -10.20 -25.85 22.49
N LYS A 100 -9.36 -24.90 22.90
CA LYS A 100 -9.63 -23.47 22.72
C LYS A 100 -9.49 -23.04 21.26
N VAL A 101 -8.49 -23.54 20.55
CA VAL A 101 -8.25 -23.22 19.13
C VAL A 101 -9.43 -23.66 18.25
N PHE A 102 -9.94 -24.86 18.47
CA PHE A 102 -11.00 -25.43 17.62
C PHE A 102 -12.42 -25.16 18.13
N GLY A 103 -12.60 -24.94 19.43
CA GLY A 103 -13.91 -24.91 20.06
C GLY A 103 -14.35 -23.58 20.66
N LYS A 104 -13.51 -22.54 20.61
CA LYS A 104 -13.86 -21.20 21.08
C LYS A 104 -13.80 -20.21 19.92
N LEU A 105 -14.93 -19.58 19.61
CA LEU A 105 -14.96 -18.52 18.62
C LEU A 105 -14.33 -17.25 19.18
N LEU A 106 -13.72 -16.45 18.31
CA LEU A 106 -12.99 -15.23 18.69
C LEU A 106 -11.78 -15.51 19.58
N TYR A 107 -11.13 -16.67 19.41
CA TYR A 107 -9.96 -17.08 20.18
C TYR A 107 -8.75 -17.30 19.27
N GLY A 108 -7.63 -16.67 19.59
CA GLY A 108 -6.41 -16.77 18.80
C GLY A 108 -5.33 -15.82 19.32
N SER A 109 -4.08 -16.13 19.02
CA SER A 109 -2.94 -15.25 19.32
C SER A 109 -2.92 -13.99 18.45
N ARG A 110 -3.63 -13.99 17.31
CA ARG A 110 -3.50 -12.99 16.23
C ARG A 110 -4.47 -11.80 16.32
N PHE A 111 -5.29 -11.67 17.38
CA PHE A 111 -6.33 -10.62 17.50
C PHE A 111 -5.82 -9.22 17.85
N HIS A 112 -4.68 -9.15 18.53
CA HIS A 112 -4.15 -7.90 19.08
C HIS A 112 -2.85 -7.46 18.42
N VAL A 113 -2.32 -8.30 17.53
CA VAL A 113 -1.02 -8.12 16.89
C VAL A 113 -1.25 -7.53 15.51
N ARG A 114 -0.71 -6.33 15.26
CA ARG A 114 -0.72 -5.72 13.92
C ARG A 114 0.50 -6.19 13.14
N GLU A 115 0.37 -7.35 12.52
CA GLU A 115 1.32 -7.92 11.57
C GLU A 115 0.56 -8.63 10.44
N GLN A 116 1.21 -8.84 9.30
CA GLN A 116 0.61 -9.57 8.18
C GLN A 116 0.36 -11.03 8.57
N ASN A 117 -0.90 -11.45 8.50
CA ASN A 117 -1.32 -12.83 8.75
C ASN A 117 -2.38 -13.28 7.72
N ARG A 118 -2.46 -14.59 7.44
CA ARG A 118 -3.54 -15.18 6.61
C ARG A 118 -4.90 -15.04 7.30
N GLY A 119 -4.95 -15.34 8.61
CA GLY A 119 -6.13 -15.21 9.46
C GLY A 119 -6.14 -13.93 10.33
N GLN A 120 -7.19 -13.10 10.21
CA GLN A 120 -7.29 -11.83 10.97
C GLN A 120 -8.22 -11.86 12.20
N GLN A 121 -9.23 -12.74 12.22
CA GLN A 121 -10.36 -12.60 13.16
C GLN A 121 -10.58 -13.83 14.06
N GLY A 122 -9.69 -14.84 14.03
CA GLY A 122 -9.77 -16.08 14.84
C GLY A 122 -11.16 -16.73 14.95
N ILE A 123 -11.92 -16.67 13.86
CA ILE A 123 -13.23 -17.34 13.69
C ILE A 123 -13.08 -18.56 12.76
N GLY A 124 -12.07 -18.57 11.89
CA GLY A 124 -11.95 -19.45 10.73
C GLY A 124 -12.23 -20.93 10.99
N ILE A 125 -11.31 -21.61 11.68
CA ILE A 125 -11.43 -23.05 11.87
C ILE A 125 -12.55 -23.43 12.84
N SER A 126 -12.82 -22.61 13.86
CA SER A 126 -13.92 -22.83 14.80
C SER A 126 -15.28 -22.70 14.13
N ALA A 127 -15.41 -21.84 13.11
CA ALA A 127 -16.59 -21.75 12.25
C ALA A 127 -16.79 -23.01 11.40
N ALA A 128 -15.71 -23.62 10.88
CA ALA A 128 -15.79 -24.89 10.17
C ALA A 128 -16.23 -26.04 11.10
N VAL A 129 -15.71 -26.06 12.34
CA VAL A 129 -16.13 -27.00 13.39
C VAL A 129 -17.62 -26.79 13.70
N LEU A 130 -18.06 -25.57 13.95
CA LEU A 130 -19.46 -25.27 14.23
C LEU A 130 -20.37 -25.64 13.05
N TYR A 131 -19.96 -25.37 11.82
CA TYR A 131 -20.70 -25.78 10.62
C TYR A 131 -20.83 -27.31 10.52
N SER A 132 -19.74 -28.05 10.77
CA SER A 132 -19.78 -29.51 10.79
C SER A 132 -20.74 -30.03 11.86
N GLN A 133 -20.68 -29.48 13.08
CA GLN A 133 -21.53 -29.88 14.19
C GLN A 133 -23.02 -29.59 13.90
N LEU A 134 -23.34 -28.42 13.37
CA LEU A 134 -24.72 -28.03 13.08
C LEU A 134 -25.34 -28.83 11.92
N THR A 135 -24.51 -29.34 11.00
CA THR A 135 -25.00 -30.07 9.82
C THR A 135 -25.00 -31.59 10.00
N SER A 136 -23.94 -32.18 10.55
CA SER A 136 -23.84 -33.65 10.77
C SER A 136 -24.22 -34.09 12.19
N GLY A 137 -24.16 -33.19 13.17
CA GLY A 137 -24.31 -33.53 14.58
C GLY A 137 -23.14 -34.33 15.17
N LYS A 138 -22.04 -34.53 14.41
CA LYS A 138 -20.86 -35.27 14.87
C LYS A 138 -19.80 -34.32 15.44
N PRO A 139 -19.01 -34.76 16.44
CA PRO A 139 -17.91 -33.98 16.96
C PRO A 139 -16.77 -33.86 15.93
N ALA A 140 -16.01 -32.77 16.01
CA ALA A 140 -14.75 -32.65 15.30
C ALA A 140 -13.71 -33.58 15.94
N LYS A 141 -13.04 -34.40 15.13
CA LYS A 141 -12.00 -35.31 15.62
C LYS A 141 -10.63 -34.71 15.33
N ILE A 142 -9.82 -34.55 16.37
CA ILE A 142 -8.54 -33.87 16.27
C ILE A 142 -7.47 -34.77 16.89
N THR A 143 -6.45 -35.09 16.11
CA THR A 143 -5.24 -35.76 16.60
C THR A 143 -4.08 -34.77 16.52
N SER A 144 -3.34 -34.56 17.59
CA SER A 144 -2.18 -33.67 17.56
C SER A 144 -1.02 -34.23 18.38
N ARG A 145 0.21 -33.99 17.91
CA ARG A 145 1.43 -34.36 18.62
C ARG A 145 2.41 -33.21 18.58
N THR A 146 2.87 -32.78 19.76
CA THR A 146 3.92 -31.76 19.88
C THR A 146 5.30 -32.36 19.66
N GLN A 147 6.24 -31.53 19.21
CA GLN A 147 7.62 -31.97 19.02
C GLN A 147 8.23 -32.52 20.32
N GLY A 148 8.75 -33.75 20.26
CA GLY A 148 9.36 -34.44 21.41
C GLY A 148 8.38 -35.22 22.30
N ALA A 149 7.07 -35.16 22.04
CA ALA A 149 6.09 -36.01 22.74
C ALA A 149 6.16 -37.47 22.26
N SER A 150 5.99 -38.43 23.17
CA SER A 150 5.97 -39.86 22.85
C SER A 150 4.68 -40.31 22.17
N ASP A 151 3.56 -39.75 22.62
CA ASP A 151 2.22 -40.14 22.23
C ASP A 151 1.47 -38.94 21.65
N ALA A 152 0.62 -39.19 20.65
CA ALA A 152 -0.29 -38.16 20.15
C ALA A 152 -1.52 -38.08 21.07
N GLN A 153 -2.18 -36.93 21.10
CA GLN A 153 -3.45 -36.76 21.81
C GLN A 153 -4.59 -36.77 20.80
N TYR A 154 -5.65 -37.52 21.09
CA TYR A 154 -6.88 -37.58 20.32
C TYR A 154 -8.02 -36.95 21.11
N PHE A 155 -8.75 -36.04 20.47
CA PHE A 155 -9.90 -35.35 21.01
C PHE A 155 -11.10 -35.49 20.08
N GLU A 156 -12.27 -35.68 20.68
CA GLU A 156 -13.55 -35.40 20.04
C GLU A 156 -14.15 -34.18 20.71
N LEU A 157 -14.42 -33.14 19.91
CA LEU A 157 -14.75 -31.80 20.38
C LEU A 157 -16.08 -31.33 19.80
N ILE A 158 -16.89 -30.72 20.67
CA ILE A 158 -18.16 -30.06 20.37
C ILE A 158 -18.05 -28.62 20.89
N VAL A 159 -18.64 -27.66 20.19
CA VAL A 159 -18.77 -26.27 20.62
C VAL A 159 -20.08 -26.12 21.40
N ASP A 160 -20.00 -25.66 22.64
CA ASP A 160 -21.18 -25.15 23.35
C ASP A 160 -21.53 -23.79 22.77
N THR A 161 -22.70 -23.71 22.14
CA THR A 161 -23.13 -22.54 21.39
C THR A 161 -23.79 -21.45 22.24
N ASP A 162 -24.16 -21.80 23.47
CA ASP A 162 -24.77 -20.86 24.42
C ASP A 162 -23.65 -20.11 25.17
N ASP A 163 -22.63 -20.83 25.63
CA ASP A 163 -21.53 -20.26 26.43
C ASP A 163 -20.25 -19.95 25.63
N ASN A 164 -20.14 -20.35 24.35
CA ASN A 164 -18.93 -20.23 23.53
C ASN A 164 -17.69 -20.91 24.14
N GLU A 165 -17.88 -22.11 24.69
CA GLU A 165 -16.81 -22.89 25.29
C GLU A 165 -16.72 -24.28 24.65
N PRO A 166 -15.50 -24.85 24.55
CA PRO A 166 -15.33 -26.21 24.05
C PRO A 166 -15.85 -27.25 25.04
N GLU A 167 -16.66 -28.19 24.55
CA GLU A 167 -17.05 -29.42 25.24
C GLU A 167 -16.27 -30.60 24.67
N ILE A 168 -15.53 -31.32 25.52
CA ILE A 168 -14.73 -32.48 25.13
C ILE A 168 -15.53 -33.76 25.39
N SER A 169 -15.91 -34.48 24.34
CA SER A 169 -16.64 -35.75 24.47
C SER A 169 -15.69 -36.94 24.69
N VAL A 170 -14.53 -36.92 24.04
CA VAL A 170 -13.49 -37.96 24.17
C VAL A 170 -12.11 -37.29 24.27
N GLU A 171 -11.29 -37.81 25.17
CA GLU A 171 -9.89 -37.44 25.33
C GLU A 171 -9.07 -38.69 25.63
N GLU A 172 -8.14 -39.05 24.72
CA GLU A 172 -7.24 -40.18 24.93
C GLU A 172 -5.89 -40.02 24.24
N ALA A 173 -4.89 -40.77 24.71
CA ALA A 173 -3.60 -40.86 24.04
C ALA A 173 -3.67 -41.89 22.91
N THR A 174 -3.13 -41.55 21.74
CA THR A 174 -3.12 -42.42 20.56
C THR A 174 -1.74 -42.48 19.91
N SER A 175 -1.49 -43.55 19.17
CA SER A 175 -0.31 -43.66 18.31
C SER A 175 -0.59 -43.02 16.96
N TRP A 176 0.34 -42.20 16.48
CA TRP A 176 0.29 -41.58 15.17
C TRP A 176 1.67 -41.67 14.52
N ASP A 177 1.73 -41.81 13.19
CA ASP A 177 2.99 -42.06 12.48
C ASP A 177 3.84 -40.79 12.34
N ARG A 178 3.23 -39.60 12.31
CA ARG A 178 3.97 -38.34 12.24
C ARG A 178 4.67 -37.99 13.56
N PRO A 179 5.90 -37.47 13.53
CA PRO A 179 6.63 -37.08 14.73
C PRO A 179 6.04 -35.86 15.43
N HIS A 180 5.45 -34.94 14.67
CA HIS A 180 4.73 -33.75 15.15
C HIS A 180 3.72 -33.31 14.08
N GLY A 181 2.74 -32.52 14.48
CA GLY A 181 1.73 -31.94 13.60
C GLY A 181 0.31 -32.06 14.17
N THR A 182 -0.67 -31.66 13.37
CA THR A 182 -2.09 -31.80 13.69
C THR A 182 -2.85 -32.44 12.52
N ARG A 183 -3.83 -33.27 12.87
CA ARG A 183 -4.81 -33.86 11.95
C ARG A 183 -6.20 -33.51 12.44
N ILE A 184 -6.99 -32.85 11.61
CA ILE A 184 -8.40 -32.55 11.88
C ILE A 184 -9.31 -33.29 10.90
N GLU A 185 -10.40 -33.85 11.41
CA GLU A 185 -11.43 -34.54 10.64
C GLU A 185 -12.80 -33.95 10.97
N LEU A 186 -13.46 -33.40 9.95
CA LEU A 186 -14.75 -32.73 10.03
C LEU A 186 -15.75 -33.44 9.11
N GLU A 187 -16.86 -33.91 9.67
CA GLU A 187 -17.96 -34.45 8.87
C GLU A 187 -19.08 -33.41 8.77
N MET A 188 -19.48 -33.06 7.55
CA MET A 188 -20.48 -32.02 7.31
C MET A 188 -21.37 -32.36 6.12
N GLU A 189 -22.58 -31.81 6.11
CA GLU A 189 -23.45 -31.86 4.92
C GLU A 189 -22.83 -30.96 3.83
N ALA A 190 -22.48 -31.54 2.67
CA ALA A 190 -21.73 -30.83 1.64
C ALA A 190 -22.00 -31.38 0.24
N ASN A 191 -21.43 -30.75 -0.79
CA ASN A 191 -21.39 -31.35 -2.13
C ASN A 191 -20.23 -30.82 -2.99
N MET A 192 -19.83 -31.58 -4.00
CA MET A 192 -18.71 -31.24 -4.89
C MET A 192 -19.10 -30.40 -6.13
N ARG A 193 -20.16 -29.56 -6.07
CA ARG A 193 -20.51 -28.67 -7.19
C ARG A 193 -19.46 -27.59 -7.44
N ALA A 194 -18.74 -27.18 -6.39
CA ALA A 194 -17.65 -26.19 -6.46
C ALA A 194 -16.26 -26.85 -6.64
N ARG A 195 -16.19 -28.02 -7.29
CA ARG A 195 -14.94 -28.78 -7.48
C ARG A 195 -13.84 -27.95 -8.14
N GLN A 196 -14.16 -27.17 -9.18
CA GLN A 196 -13.18 -26.31 -9.84
C GLN A 196 -12.61 -25.27 -8.87
N GLN A 197 -13.45 -24.62 -8.06
CA GLN A 197 -13.00 -23.63 -7.08
C GLN A 197 -12.12 -24.24 -5.99
N LEU A 198 -12.39 -25.49 -5.59
CA LEU A 198 -11.51 -26.24 -4.69
C LEU A 198 -10.14 -26.49 -5.32
N HIS A 199 -10.12 -26.93 -6.58
CA HIS A 199 -8.87 -27.19 -7.31
C HIS A 199 -8.08 -25.90 -7.53
N ASP A 200 -8.75 -24.83 -7.95
CA ASP A 200 -8.19 -23.50 -8.09
C ASP A 200 -7.59 -23.03 -6.76
N TYR A 201 -8.31 -23.20 -5.64
CA TYR A 201 -7.81 -22.82 -4.32
C TYR A 201 -6.48 -23.53 -3.99
N ILE A 202 -6.43 -24.85 -4.09
CA ILE A 202 -5.21 -25.60 -3.76
C ILE A 202 -4.07 -25.27 -4.73
N LYS A 203 -4.35 -25.20 -6.04
CA LYS A 203 -3.35 -24.84 -7.05
C LYS A 203 -2.80 -23.44 -6.79
N HIS A 204 -3.66 -22.45 -6.57
CA HIS A 204 -3.24 -21.08 -6.29
C HIS A 204 -2.47 -20.98 -4.97
N THR A 205 -2.84 -21.78 -3.96
CA THR A 205 -2.09 -21.88 -2.70
C THR A 205 -0.68 -22.42 -2.94
N ALA A 206 -0.50 -23.37 -3.86
CA ALA A 206 0.81 -23.88 -4.24
C ALA A 206 1.69 -22.86 -4.99
N VAL A 207 1.07 -21.98 -5.80
CA VAL A 207 1.75 -20.88 -6.50
C VAL A 207 2.28 -19.84 -5.50
N VAL A 208 1.43 -19.39 -4.58
CA VAL A 208 1.75 -18.30 -3.65
C VAL A 208 2.65 -18.74 -2.49
N ASN A 209 2.74 -20.06 -2.25
CA ASN A 209 3.61 -20.68 -1.25
C ASN A 209 4.54 -21.71 -1.91
N PRO A 210 5.56 -21.27 -2.68
CA PRO A 210 6.43 -22.17 -3.43
C PRO A 210 7.23 -23.09 -2.51
N HIS A 211 7.41 -22.71 -1.24
CA HIS A 211 8.06 -23.50 -0.22
C HIS A 211 7.19 -24.62 0.35
N ALA A 212 5.88 -24.66 0.10
CA ALA A 212 4.98 -25.67 0.67
C ALA A 212 4.79 -26.89 -0.26
N ARG A 213 4.64 -28.09 0.35
CA ARG A 213 4.13 -29.27 -0.35
C ARG A 213 2.66 -29.46 -0.01
N LEU A 214 1.81 -29.55 -1.03
CA LEU A 214 0.37 -29.76 -0.88
C LEU A 214 -0.06 -31.02 -1.63
N GLU A 215 -0.87 -31.84 -0.99
CA GLU A 215 -1.52 -33.00 -1.61
C GLU A 215 -3.03 -32.91 -1.39
N LEU A 216 -3.79 -32.92 -2.49
CA LEU A 216 -5.26 -32.97 -2.46
C LEU A 216 -5.71 -34.32 -3.00
N ARG A 217 -6.41 -35.08 -2.16
CA ARG A 217 -7.11 -36.30 -2.55
C ARG A 217 -8.62 -36.11 -2.43
N GLU A 218 -9.28 -35.98 -3.56
CA GLU A 218 -10.74 -35.96 -3.63
C GLU A 218 -11.29 -37.30 -4.15
N PRO A 219 -12.62 -37.55 -4.10
CA PRO A 219 -13.18 -38.86 -4.48
C PRO A 219 -12.87 -39.33 -5.91
N LYS A 220 -12.49 -38.41 -6.81
CA LYS A 220 -12.28 -38.69 -8.24
C LYS A 220 -10.89 -38.36 -8.77
N ALA A 221 -10.06 -37.67 -8.00
CA ALA A 221 -8.77 -37.17 -8.45
C ALA A 221 -7.80 -36.99 -7.28
N GLU A 222 -6.51 -37.06 -7.59
CA GLU A 222 -5.41 -36.83 -6.68
C GLU A 222 -4.47 -35.84 -7.34
N PHE A 223 -4.10 -34.79 -6.61
CA PHE A 223 -3.23 -33.72 -7.07
C PHE A 223 -2.08 -33.56 -6.10
N LYS A 224 -0.86 -33.41 -6.62
CA LYS A 224 0.36 -33.24 -5.84
C LYS A 224 1.11 -32.02 -6.33
N PHE A 225 1.47 -31.17 -5.39
CA PHE A 225 2.19 -29.93 -5.62
C PHE A 225 3.47 -29.97 -4.78
N GLU A 226 4.60 -30.26 -5.42
CA GLU A 226 5.92 -30.39 -4.77
C GLU A 226 6.54 -29.04 -4.45
N ARG A 227 7.52 -28.94 -3.53
CA ARG A 227 8.17 -27.66 -3.23
C ARG A 227 9.02 -27.19 -4.41
N ALA A 228 9.02 -25.88 -4.69
CA ALA A 228 9.96 -25.24 -5.61
C ALA A 228 11.18 -24.64 -4.88
N THR A 229 11.03 -24.30 -3.61
CA THR A 229 12.11 -23.72 -2.79
C THR A 229 12.10 -24.29 -1.37
N ASP A 230 13.26 -24.25 -0.71
CA ASP A 230 13.40 -24.53 0.73
C ASP A 230 13.49 -23.24 1.56
N GLN A 231 13.33 -22.07 0.92
CA GLN A 231 13.33 -20.77 1.58
C GLN A 231 11.95 -20.49 2.20
N LEU A 232 11.93 -20.35 3.53
CA LEU A 232 10.75 -19.87 4.23
C LEU A 232 10.57 -18.36 4.05
N PRO A 233 9.32 -17.86 4.13
CA PRO A 233 9.04 -16.45 4.29
C PRO A 233 9.84 -15.76 5.40
N GLU A 234 10.06 -14.46 5.24
CA GLU A 234 10.60 -13.62 6.33
C GLU A 234 9.59 -13.54 7.49
N GLU A 235 10.08 -13.62 8.72
CA GLU A 235 9.28 -13.43 9.93
C GLU A 235 8.81 -11.97 10.03
N THR A 236 7.56 -11.78 10.43
CA THR A 236 7.00 -10.45 10.67
C THR A 236 7.27 -9.97 12.08
N GLU A 237 7.42 -8.65 12.25
CA GLU A 237 7.47 -7.99 13.56
C GLU A 237 6.15 -7.26 13.83
N GLU A 238 5.59 -7.45 15.03
CA GLU A 238 4.44 -6.68 15.49
C GLU A 238 4.74 -5.17 15.52
N ILE A 239 3.83 -4.36 15.00
CA ILE A 239 3.92 -2.91 15.08
C ILE A 239 2.80 -2.30 15.90
N ARG A 240 3.08 -1.15 16.51
CA ARG A 240 2.06 -0.31 17.13
C ARG A 240 1.18 0.35 16.05
N PRO A 241 -0.08 0.72 16.37
CA PRO A 241 -0.95 1.44 15.46
C PRO A 241 -0.31 2.73 14.93
N HIS A 242 -0.61 3.07 13.68
CA HIS A 242 -0.27 4.36 13.11
C HIS A 242 -1.39 5.39 13.40
N PRO A 243 -1.09 6.65 13.72
CA PRO A 243 -2.11 7.65 14.07
C PRO A 243 -3.16 7.91 12.98
N HIS A 244 -2.79 7.84 11.69
CA HIS A 244 -3.75 7.98 10.59
C HIS A 244 -4.71 6.78 10.45
N GLY A 245 -4.39 5.66 11.09
CA GLY A 245 -5.14 4.40 11.00
C GLY A 245 -5.90 4.00 12.24
N VAL A 246 -6.14 4.96 13.13
CA VAL A 246 -6.97 4.74 14.30
C VAL A 246 -8.28 5.53 14.21
N GLU A 247 -9.30 4.92 14.79
CA GLU A 247 -10.60 5.53 14.99
C GLU A 247 -10.77 5.92 16.46
N LEU A 248 -11.72 6.83 16.72
CA LEU A 248 -12.07 7.27 18.06
C LEU A 248 -12.30 6.11 19.03
N GLY A 249 -13.04 5.07 18.62
CA GLY A 249 -13.30 3.91 19.47
C GLY A 249 -12.04 3.16 19.89
N THR A 250 -11.02 3.11 19.02
CA THR A 250 -9.71 2.48 19.31
C THR A 250 -8.90 3.37 20.23
N VAL A 251 -8.82 4.68 19.95
CA VAL A 251 -8.10 5.63 20.80
C VAL A 251 -8.70 5.67 22.21
N MET A 252 -10.03 5.66 22.36
CA MET A 252 -10.68 5.59 23.67
C MET A 252 -10.29 4.35 24.48
N LYS A 253 -10.22 3.18 23.82
CA LYS A 253 -9.74 1.94 24.46
C LYS A 253 -8.27 2.07 24.87
N MET A 254 -7.44 2.64 24.02
CA MET A 254 -6.02 2.85 24.30
C MET A 254 -5.81 3.83 25.47
N LEU A 255 -6.53 4.96 25.49
CA LEU A 255 -6.51 5.94 26.59
C LEU A 255 -6.92 5.31 27.94
N THR A 256 -7.83 4.33 27.92
CA THR A 256 -8.25 3.61 29.14
C THR A 256 -7.22 2.56 29.60
N ALA A 257 -6.47 1.99 28.66
CA ALA A 257 -5.55 0.88 28.90
C ALA A 257 -4.10 1.32 29.15
N THR A 258 -3.71 2.50 28.67
CA THR A 258 -2.34 3.01 28.75
C THR A 258 -1.90 3.33 30.19
N ASP A 259 -0.62 3.16 30.46
CA ASP A 259 0.02 3.57 31.72
C ASP A 259 0.44 5.06 31.70
N SER A 260 0.40 5.70 30.53
CA SER A 260 0.84 7.08 30.35
C SER A 260 -0.12 8.09 30.97
N HIS A 261 0.39 9.06 31.74
CA HIS A 261 -0.43 10.10 32.38
C HIS A 261 -0.59 11.38 31.53
N SER A 262 0.31 11.60 30.58
CA SER A 262 0.33 12.78 29.70
C SER A 262 0.02 12.39 28.26
N VAL A 263 -0.65 13.28 27.52
CA VAL A 263 -0.97 13.06 26.10
C VAL A 263 0.29 12.88 25.26
N SER A 264 1.33 13.67 25.52
CA SER A 264 2.61 13.55 24.81
C SER A 264 3.27 12.18 25.03
N GLY A 265 3.20 11.64 26.27
CA GLY A 265 3.69 10.30 26.58
C GLY A 265 2.87 9.22 25.86
N PHE A 266 1.55 9.30 25.96
CA PHE A 266 0.61 8.41 25.26
C PHE A 266 0.88 8.35 23.76
N LEU A 267 1.05 9.50 23.11
CA LEU A 267 1.33 9.61 21.68
C LEU A 267 2.65 8.90 21.30
N GLN A 268 3.70 9.01 22.11
CA GLN A 268 5.00 8.42 21.83
C GLN A 268 5.08 6.92 22.16
N GLU A 269 4.37 6.49 23.20
CA GLU A 269 4.41 5.11 23.72
C GLU A 269 3.45 4.18 22.99
N GLU A 270 2.27 4.67 22.56
CA GLU A 270 1.22 3.81 22.01
C GLU A 270 1.19 3.78 20.47
N PHE A 271 1.84 4.74 19.80
CA PHE A 271 1.82 4.85 18.33
C PHE A 271 3.19 4.64 17.71
N THR A 272 3.19 4.11 16.48
CA THR A 272 4.42 4.01 15.67
C THR A 272 4.76 5.35 15.02
N ARG A 273 6.05 5.60 14.79
CA ARG A 273 6.58 6.81 14.11
C ARG A 273 6.29 8.15 14.78
N VAL A 274 5.79 8.16 16.02
CA VAL A 274 5.57 9.38 16.79
C VAL A 274 6.75 9.62 17.74
N GLY A 275 7.63 10.55 17.38
CA GLY A 275 8.64 11.10 18.29
C GLY A 275 8.15 12.38 18.94
N LYS A 276 8.95 12.96 19.85
CA LYS A 276 8.60 14.21 20.55
C LYS A 276 8.10 15.33 19.62
N LYS A 277 8.84 15.62 18.55
CA LYS A 277 8.48 16.70 17.61
C LYS A 277 7.12 16.46 16.94
N THR A 278 6.86 15.21 16.53
CA THR A 278 5.58 14.82 15.92
C THR A 278 4.45 14.87 16.95
N ALA A 279 4.70 14.42 18.18
CA ALA A 279 3.73 14.51 19.26
C ALA A 279 3.38 15.98 19.56
N ASP A 280 4.38 16.87 19.59
CA ASP A 280 4.17 18.31 19.78
C ASP A 280 3.32 18.89 18.64
N SER A 281 3.55 18.51 17.37
CA SER A 281 2.70 18.92 16.25
C SER A 281 1.25 18.41 16.34
N VAL A 282 1.04 17.15 16.74
CA VAL A 282 -0.31 16.61 16.97
C VAL A 282 -1.01 17.34 18.11
N ILE A 283 -0.26 17.67 19.17
CA ILE A 283 -0.74 18.43 20.32
C ILE A 283 -1.16 19.85 19.91
N ASP A 284 -0.37 20.50 19.05
CA ASP A 284 -0.70 21.84 18.55
C ASP A 284 -1.96 21.80 17.66
N SER A 285 -2.09 20.80 16.78
CA SER A 285 -3.33 20.57 16.02
C SER A 285 -4.53 20.26 16.92
N PHE A 286 -4.32 19.53 18.02
CA PHE A 286 -5.36 19.31 19.02
C PHE A 286 -5.77 20.62 19.70
N ARG A 287 -4.82 21.44 20.13
CA ARG A 287 -5.10 22.74 20.79
C ARG A 287 -5.87 23.68 19.86
N ASP A 288 -5.48 23.74 18.59
CA ASP A 288 -6.14 24.54 17.57
C ASP A 288 -7.62 24.18 17.39
N ARG A 289 -7.98 22.92 17.63
CA ARG A 289 -9.35 22.39 17.51
C ARG A 289 -10.13 22.53 18.80
N HIS A 290 -9.50 22.14 19.90
CA HIS A 290 -10.14 22.02 21.20
C HIS A 290 -10.27 23.38 21.91
N TYR A 291 -9.21 24.19 21.85
CA TYR A 291 -9.18 25.52 22.44
C TYR A 291 -9.39 26.62 21.39
N GLY A 292 -8.88 26.44 20.17
CA GLY A 292 -8.80 27.48 19.15
C GLY A 292 -7.45 28.18 19.11
N ARG A 293 -7.22 28.98 18.06
CA ARG A 293 -6.08 29.88 17.95
C ARG A 293 -6.44 31.27 18.43
N GLU A 294 -5.47 32.02 18.94
CA GLU A 294 -5.62 33.44 19.28
C GLU A 294 -5.22 34.32 18.10
N MET A 295 -6.00 35.37 17.83
CA MET A 295 -5.65 36.32 16.77
C MET A 295 -4.41 37.13 17.13
N ARG A 296 -3.51 37.31 16.15
CA ARG A 296 -2.36 38.20 16.27
C ARG A 296 -2.64 39.53 15.58
N TRP A 297 -2.79 40.57 16.38
CA TRP A 297 -3.03 41.93 15.88
C TRP A 297 -1.71 42.70 15.72
N ARG A 298 -1.68 43.65 14.79
CA ARG A 298 -0.53 44.53 14.60
C ARG A 298 -0.37 45.51 15.77
N PRO A 299 0.86 45.80 16.23
CA PRO A 299 1.14 46.91 17.15
C PRO A 299 0.70 48.27 16.60
N PRO A 300 0.56 49.29 17.46
CA PRO A 300 0.16 50.62 17.02
C PRO A 300 1.20 51.20 16.08
N ALA A 301 0.77 51.68 14.92
CA ALA A 301 1.71 52.28 13.97
C ALA A 301 2.20 53.65 14.51
N PRO A 302 3.41 54.13 14.14
CA PRO A 302 3.94 55.39 14.68
C PRO A 302 3.06 56.64 14.45
N GLN A 303 2.17 56.60 13.46
CA GLN A 303 1.19 57.64 13.19
C GLN A 303 -0.06 57.59 14.09
N GLU A 304 -0.33 56.45 14.70
CA GLU A 304 -1.41 56.24 15.68
C GLU A 304 -0.90 56.80 17.01
N ARG A 305 -1.62 57.75 17.60
CA ARG A 305 -1.17 58.48 18.81
C ARG A 305 -1.37 57.64 20.09
N ILE A 306 -0.92 56.39 20.09
CA ILE A 306 -1.06 55.44 21.19
C ILE A 306 0.31 55.31 21.88
N ASP A 307 0.40 55.77 23.13
CA ASP A 307 1.62 55.71 23.94
C ASP A 307 1.54 54.52 24.91
N LEU A 308 2.06 53.37 24.47
CA LEU A 308 2.05 52.13 25.26
C LEU A 308 2.83 52.26 26.58
N GLU A 309 3.90 53.06 26.62
CA GLU A 309 4.69 53.27 27.83
C GLU A 309 3.88 54.02 28.90
N SER A 310 3.12 55.04 28.48
CA SER A 310 2.20 55.75 29.36
C SER A 310 1.07 54.84 29.85
N ILE A 311 0.46 54.06 28.95
CA ILE A 311 -0.66 53.15 29.28
C ILE A 311 -0.23 52.12 30.34
N VAL A 312 0.93 51.49 30.17
CA VAL A 312 1.46 50.53 31.15
C VAL A 312 1.83 51.23 32.46
N SER A 313 2.41 52.43 32.39
CA SER A 313 2.75 53.20 33.60
C SER A 313 1.53 53.55 34.45
N ASP A 314 0.42 53.91 33.80
CA ASP A 314 -0.84 54.23 34.49
C ASP A 314 -1.53 52.96 35.04
N ALA A 315 -1.43 51.83 34.33
CA ALA A 315 -1.96 50.54 34.78
C ALA A 315 -1.18 49.95 35.98
N THR A 316 0.08 50.37 36.20
CA THR A 316 0.96 49.84 37.24
C THR A 316 1.02 50.70 38.50
N ALA A 317 -0.04 50.61 39.33
CA ALA A 317 -0.13 51.38 40.57
C ALA A 317 0.87 50.95 41.68
N ASN A 318 1.32 51.91 42.50
CA ASN A 318 2.06 51.73 43.76
C ASN A 318 3.49 51.12 43.67
N LYS A 319 4.22 51.37 42.58
CA LYS A 319 5.64 50.98 42.42
C LYS A 319 6.56 52.21 42.32
N GLY A 320 7.87 52.01 42.45
CA GLY A 320 8.85 53.09 42.35
C GLY A 320 8.92 53.61 40.91
N ALA A 321 8.95 54.94 40.72
CA ALA A 321 8.87 55.56 39.40
C ALA A 321 9.92 55.04 38.39
N ASP A 322 11.16 54.82 38.84
CA ASP A 322 12.23 54.32 37.98
C ASP A 322 11.99 52.85 37.53
N ALA A 323 11.42 52.02 38.42
CA ALA A 323 11.11 50.63 38.10
C ALA A 323 9.86 50.51 37.22
N THR A 324 8.86 51.36 37.43
CA THR A 324 7.67 51.44 36.57
C THR A 324 8.04 51.86 35.15
N ALA A 325 8.88 52.89 34.99
CA ALA A 325 9.33 53.33 33.67
C ALA A 325 10.14 52.24 32.94
N ALA A 326 11.05 51.56 33.63
CA ALA A 326 11.81 50.45 33.05
C ALA A 326 10.91 49.29 32.61
N PHE A 327 9.92 48.92 33.43
CA PHE A 327 8.95 47.87 33.10
C PHE A 327 8.05 48.25 31.92
N ALA A 328 7.52 49.48 31.90
CA ALA A 328 6.68 49.99 30.82
C ALA A 328 7.45 50.10 29.50
N GLY A 329 8.67 50.63 29.54
CA GLY A 329 9.55 50.74 28.37
C GLY A 329 9.91 49.36 27.78
N ALA A 330 10.21 48.38 28.64
CA ALA A 330 10.52 47.02 28.20
C ALA A 330 9.32 46.32 27.52
N ILE A 331 8.09 46.55 28.01
CA ILE A 331 6.87 46.01 27.39
C ILE A 331 6.61 46.70 26.05
N ALA A 332 6.70 48.04 25.99
CA ALA A 332 6.49 48.78 24.76
C ALA A 332 7.51 48.39 23.67
N GLU A 333 8.79 48.25 24.02
CA GLU A 333 9.84 47.80 23.11
C GLU A 333 9.58 46.36 22.61
N ALA A 334 9.21 45.44 23.50
CA ALA A 334 8.89 44.05 23.11
C ALA A 334 7.69 43.95 22.17
N VAL A 335 6.67 44.81 22.34
CA VAL A 335 5.50 44.88 21.45
C VAL A 335 5.88 45.49 20.10
N ASP A 336 6.68 46.57 20.07
CA ASP A 336 7.13 47.25 18.83
C ASP A 336 8.06 46.37 17.98
N ASP A 337 8.84 45.48 18.61
CA ASP A 337 9.73 44.54 17.92
C ASP A 337 9.00 43.40 17.17
N ARG A 338 7.69 43.22 17.39
CA ARG A 338 6.87 42.18 16.74
C ARG A 338 6.06 42.76 15.59
N ASP A 339 5.91 42.01 14.50
CA ASP A 339 5.02 42.40 13.39
C ASP A 339 3.52 42.27 13.77
N ARG A 340 3.20 41.19 14.49
CA ARG A 340 1.87 40.94 15.08
C ARG A 340 2.05 40.22 16.42
N ILE A 341 1.13 40.43 17.37
CA ILE A 341 1.19 39.85 18.71
C ILE A 341 -0.17 39.28 19.14
N ALA A 342 -0.16 38.06 19.72
CA ALA A 342 -1.33 37.47 20.38
C ALA A 342 -1.35 37.78 21.89
N HIS A 343 -2.52 37.65 22.51
CA HIS A 343 -2.70 37.96 23.93
C HIS A 343 -1.77 37.14 24.85
N HIS A 344 -1.62 35.83 24.61
CA HIS A 344 -0.70 35.01 25.42
C HIS A 344 0.78 35.37 25.20
N GLU A 345 1.16 35.84 24.01
CA GLU A 345 2.52 36.29 23.72
C GLU A 345 2.82 37.59 24.46
N LEU A 346 1.86 38.52 24.47
CA LEU A 346 1.93 39.73 25.29
C LEU A 346 2.07 39.39 26.78
N ARG A 347 1.31 38.41 27.27
CA ARG A 347 1.45 37.94 28.66
C ARG A 347 2.85 37.42 28.97
N ALA A 348 3.45 36.67 28.05
CA ALA A 348 4.81 36.17 28.20
C ALA A 348 5.85 37.31 28.16
N ASP A 349 5.67 38.28 27.27
CA ASP A 349 6.55 39.45 27.16
C ASP A 349 6.47 40.32 28.43
N VAL A 350 5.27 40.52 28.99
CA VAL A 350 5.06 41.21 30.27
C VAL A 350 5.70 40.44 31.43
N GLU A 351 5.63 39.11 31.44
CA GLU A 351 6.30 38.29 32.45
C GLU A 351 7.83 38.42 32.36
N ALA A 352 8.40 38.34 31.15
CA ALA A 352 9.83 38.53 30.92
C ALA A 352 10.28 39.94 31.32
N ALA A 353 9.51 40.98 31.00
CA ALA A 353 9.79 42.35 31.40
C ALA A 353 9.77 42.52 32.93
N ALA A 354 8.84 41.84 33.62
CA ALA A 354 8.77 41.86 35.08
C ALA A 354 10.01 41.22 35.72
N GLU A 355 10.44 40.06 35.22
CA GLU A 355 11.64 39.36 35.70
C GLU A 355 12.93 40.16 35.45
N ALA A 356 13.04 40.79 34.27
CA ALA A 356 14.16 41.66 33.94
C ALA A 356 14.22 42.88 34.87
N THR A 357 13.07 43.53 35.10
CA THR A 357 12.98 44.70 35.97
C THR A 357 13.22 44.33 37.43
N GLU A 358 12.77 43.17 37.90
CA GLU A 358 13.07 42.67 39.24
C GLU A 358 14.57 42.44 39.42
N SER A 359 15.24 41.89 38.41
CA SER A 359 16.68 41.63 38.42
C SER A 359 17.51 42.91 38.49
N GLU A 360 17.08 43.98 37.80
CA GLU A 360 17.79 45.26 37.74
C GLU A 360 17.47 46.20 38.91
N HIS A 361 16.19 46.31 39.27
CA HIS A 361 15.69 47.30 40.23
C HIS A 361 15.26 46.70 41.58
N GLY A 362 15.33 45.37 41.75
CA GLY A 362 14.94 44.68 42.99
C GLY A 362 13.45 44.82 43.33
N THR A 363 12.62 45.19 42.36
CA THR A 363 11.20 45.46 42.53
C THR A 363 10.39 44.35 41.86
N THR A 364 9.70 43.53 42.66
CA THR A 364 8.82 42.47 42.15
C THR A 364 7.48 43.07 41.69
N PHE A 365 7.09 42.74 40.47
CA PHE A 365 5.74 43.00 39.93
C PHE A 365 4.88 41.75 40.16
N GLY A 366 3.86 41.87 41.02
CA GLY A 366 2.98 40.74 41.35
C GLY A 366 2.04 40.40 40.19
N GLU A 367 1.41 39.23 40.25
CA GLU A 367 0.47 38.71 39.24
C GLU A 367 -0.59 39.74 38.82
N THR A 368 -1.31 40.35 39.76
CA THR A 368 -2.32 41.38 39.46
C THR A 368 -1.77 42.60 38.71
N VAL A 369 -0.54 43.02 38.99
CA VAL A 369 0.07 44.18 38.29
C VAL A 369 0.45 43.81 36.86
N ARG A 370 0.91 42.57 36.66
CA ARG A 370 1.20 42.02 35.33
C ARG A 370 -0.09 41.84 34.52
N GLU A 371 -1.15 41.30 35.13
CA GLU A 371 -2.46 41.15 34.49
C GLU A 371 -3.05 42.50 34.05
N ASN A 372 -3.03 43.51 34.92
CA ASN A 372 -3.49 44.86 34.57
C ASN A 372 -2.69 45.46 33.41
N ALA A 373 -1.38 45.23 33.35
CA ALA A 373 -0.53 45.71 32.26
C ALA A 373 -0.84 45.00 30.94
N VAL A 374 -1.06 43.68 30.96
CA VAL A 374 -1.49 42.90 29.79
C VAL A 374 -2.84 43.41 29.29
N GLU A 375 -3.82 43.57 30.18
CA GLU A 375 -5.17 44.03 29.84
C GLU A 375 -5.13 45.44 29.23
N ALA A 376 -4.43 46.38 29.84
CA ALA A 376 -4.34 47.76 29.36
C ALA A 376 -3.69 47.86 27.97
N VAL A 377 -2.60 47.10 27.74
CA VAL A 377 -1.94 47.06 26.43
C VAL A 377 -2.82 46.37 25.40
N TRP A 378 -3.45 45.25 25.76
CA TRP A 378 -4.29 44.50 24.84
C TRP A 378 -5.51 45.31 24.38
N LEU A 379 -6.23 45.96 25.30
CA LEU A 379 -7.37 46.82 24.96
C LEU A 379 -6.95 47.99 24.06
N ALA A 380 -5.75 48.53 24.24
CA ALA A 380 -5.20 49.56 23.35
C ALA A 380 -4.85 49.01 21.96
N LEU A 381 -4.44 47.74 21.84
CA LEU A 381 -4.16 47.08 20.56
C LEU A 381 -5.43 46.85 19.74
N ILE A 382 -6.52 46.45 20.39
CA ILE A 382 -7.79 46.14 19.72
C ILE A 382 -8.78 47.32 19.67
N ASP A 383 -8.34 48.52 20.05
CA ASP A 383 -9.16 49.74 20.08
C ASP A 383 -10.43 49.65 20.95
N ALA A 384 -10.35 48.88 22.05
CA ALA A 384 -11.46 48.60 22.97
C ALA A 384 -11.29 49.24 24.36
N ALA A 385 -10.37 50.20 24.51
CA ALA A 385 -10.17 50.91 25.77
C ALA A 385 -11.39 51.78 26.12
N GLU A 386 -11.85 51.74 27.38
CA GLU A 386 -12.94 52.60 27.85
C GLU A 386 -12.59 54.09 27.64
N GLU A 387 -13.36 54.81 26.83
CA GLU A 387 -13.28 56.26 26.77
C GLU A 387 -13.65 56.84 28.13
N ASP A 388 -12.67 57.43 28.83
CA ASP A 388 -12.93 58.21 30.03
C ASP A 388 -13.82 59.41 29.65
N GLU A 389 -15.09 59.41 30.10
CA GLU A 389 -16.09 60.47 29.90
C GLU A 389 -15.63 61.88 30.37
N SER A 390 -14.42 62.02 30.91
CA SER A 390 -13.85 63.25 31.41
C SER A 390 -12.83 63.97 30.51
N THR A 391 -12.52 63.46 29.31
CA THR A 391 -11.70 64.20 28.33
C THR A 391 -12.60 64.94 27.32
N PRO A 392 -12.61 66.29 27.26
CA PRO A 392 -13.35 67.00 26.23
C PRO A 392 -12.66 66.77 24.89
N GLY A 393 -13.25 65.94 24.02
CA GLY A 393 -12.82 65.78 22.65
C GLY A 393 -12.85 67.12 21.91
N ASP A 394 -11.72 67.51 21.33
CA ASP A 394 -11.64 68.59 20.34
C ASP A 394 -12.43 68.16 19.09
N ALA A 395 -13.74 68.43 19.09
CA ALA A 395 -14.67 68.14 18.00
C ALA A 395 -14.52 69.08 16.77
N ASP A 396 -13.34 69.66 16.53
CA ASP A 396 -13.12 70.66 15.47
C ASP A 396 -11.95 70.31 14.52
N ALA A 397 -11.69 69.02 14.32
CA ALA A 397 -10.83 68.52 13.23
C ALA A 397 -11.56 67.54 12.30
N ALA A 398 -12.86 67.74 12.05
CA ALA A 398 -13.56 67.09 10.95
C ALA A 398 -13.35 67.89 9.65
N GLY A 399 -12.23 67.62 8.97
CA GLY A 399 -12.10 67.91 7.54
C GLY A 399 -12.70 66.74 6.76
N ASP A 400 -13.68 67.04 5.90
CA ASP A 400 -14.23 66.20 4.82
C ASP A 400 -14.14 64.66 4.98
N GLY A 401 -15.15 64.06 5.62
CA GLY A 401 -15.76 62.81 5.13
C GLY A 401 -14.99 61.48 5.15
N GLU A 402 -13.87 61.35 5.86
CA GLU A 402 -13.21 60.04 6.09
C GLU A 402 -13.62 59.50 7.47
N THR A 403 -14.35 58.38 7.50
CA THR A 403 -14.50 57.54 8.69
C THR A 403 -13.13 56.96 9.02
N VAL A 404 -12.62 57.17 10.24
CA VAL A 404 -11.42 56.48 10.70
C VAL A 404 -11.86 55.07 11.04
N ASP A 405 -11.44 54.10 10.24
CA ASP A 405 -11.76 52.69 10.47
C ASP A 405 -11.13 52.21 11.79
N SER A 406 -11.80 51.29 12.49
CA SER A 406 -11.21 50.66 13.68
C SER A 406 -9.94 49.89 13.30
N ARG A 407 -8.99 49.76 14.22
CA ARG A 407 -7.73 49.06 13.96
C ARG A 407 -7.94 47.60 13.56
N ILE A 408 -8.97 46.96 14.11
CA ILE A 408 -9.40 45.60 13.75
C ILE A 408 -9.81 45.54 12.27
N VAL A 409 -10.66 46.48 11.82
CA VAL A 409 -11.16 46.51 10.44
C VAL A 409 -10.02 46.77 9.45
N ALA A 410 -9.11 47.70 9.75
CA ALA A 410 -7.96 47.99 8.90
C ALA A 410 -7.06 46.75 8.72
N ASP A 411 -6.80 46.00 9.80
CA ASP A 411 -5.93 44.83 9.76
C ASP A 411 -6.60 43.63 9.03
N LEU A 412 -7.91 43.45 9.22
CA LEU A 412 -8.69 42.44 8.49
C LEU A 412 -8.85 42.79 7.01
N TYR A 413 -8.95 44.07 6.66
CA TYR A 413 -8.98 44.53 5.28
C TYR A 413 -7.69 44.14 4.55
N ASP A 414 -6.52 44.39 5.13
CA ASP A 414 -5.24 44.02 4.51
C ASP A 414 -5.17 42.51 4.23
N LEU A 415 -5.59 41.69 5.20
CA LEU A 415 -5.62 40.23 5.04
C LEU A 415 -6.63 39.78 3.98
N ALA A 416 -7.80 40.43 3.91
CA ALA A 416 -8.83 40.12 2.93
C ALA A 416 -8.47 40.59 1.51
N ASP A 417 -7.84 41.75 1.36
CA ASP A 417 -7.37 42.28 0.08
C ASP A 417 -6.29 41.38 -0.51
N ASP A 418 -5.28 41.01 0.30
CA ASP A 418 -4.21 40.10 -0.13
C ASP A 418 -4.75 38.70 -0.52
N ALA A 419 -5.78 38.21 0.18
CA ALA A 419 -6.37 36.89 -0.07
C ALA A 419 -7.36 36.86 -1.27
N THR A 420 -7.90 38.01 -1.66
CA THR A 420 -8.91 38.09 -2.72
C THR A 420 -8.30 38.49 -4.07
N SER A 421 -8.81 37.92 -5.17
CA SER A 421 -8.28 38.23 -6.50
C SER A 421 -8.54 39.69 -6.90
N THR A 422 -7.71 40.26 -7.79
CA THR A 422 -7.83 41.63 -8.35
C THR A 422 -9.14 41.95 -9.12
N ARG A 423 -10.15 41.09 -9.03
CA ARG A 423 -11.48 41.27 -9.64
C ARG A 423 -12.50 41.92 -8.69
N LYS A 424 -12.19 42.05 -7.40
CA LYS A 424 -13.01 42.75 -6.42
C LYS A 424 -12.58 44.20 -6.38
N ASP A 425 -13.53 45.12 -6.30
CA ASP A 425 -13.24 46.52 -6.01
C ASP A 425 -12.97 46.72 -4.53
N ASP A 426 -12.19 47.76 -4.25
CA ASP A 426 -11.70 48.14 -2.93
C ASP A 426 -12.82 48.37 -1.90
N GLU A 427 -13.90 49.04 -2.34
CA GLU A 427 -15.08 49.35 -1.53
C GLU A 427 -15.78 48.06 -1.05
N THR A 428 -15.83 47.03 -1.89
CA THR A 428 -16.39 45.73 -1.53
C THR A 428 -15.54 44.97 -0.51
N VAL A 429 -14.21 44.99 -0.64
CA VAL A 429 -13.30 44.31 0.31
C VAL A 429 -13.36 45.00 1.67
N HIS A 430 -13.43 46.33 1.67
CA HIS A 430 -13.59 47.15 2.86
C HIS A 430 -14.93 46.87 3.57
N ALA A 431 -16.05 46.87 2.85
CA ALA A 431 -17.36 46.53 3.42
C ALA A 431 -17.42 45.10 3.98
N PHE A 432 -16.70 44.15 3.36
CA PHE A 432 -16.54 42.80 3.90
C PHE A 432 -15.72 42.81 5.20
N ALA A 433 -14.60 43.52 5.23
CA ALA A 433 -13.72 43.64 6.39
C ALA A 433 -14.42 44.32 7.58
N ASP A 434 -15.22 45.35 7.34
CA ASP A 434 -16.05 46.03 8.35
C ASP A 434 -17.02 45.04 9.03
N ARG A 435 -17.73 44.24 8.23
CA ARG A 435 -18.67 43.22 8.73
C ARG A 435 -17.98 42.09 9.48
N LEU A 436 -16.76 41.73 9.06
CA LEU A 436 -15.96 40.73 9.75
C LEU A 436 -15.40 41.30 11.06
N GLY A 437 -14.90 42.54 11.05
CA GLY A 437 -14.39 43.25 12.22
C GLY A 437 -15.46 43.41 13.31
N ALA A 438 -16.69 43.77 12.93
CA ALA A 438 -17.81 43.83 13.85
C ALA A 438 -18.06 42.49 14.60
N ARG A 439 -17.74 41.34 13.99
CA ARG A 439 -17.83 40.04 14.68
C ARG A 439 -16.76 39.83 15.74
N PHE A 440 -15.56 40.35 15.51
CA PHE A 440 -14.49 40.32 16.50
C PHE A 440 -14.77 41.32 17.63
N GLU A 441 -15.29 42.51 17.30
CA GLU A 441 -15.66 43.54 18.29
C GLU A 441 -16.84 43.11 19.19
N ASP A 442 -17.79 42.35 18.66
CA ASP A 442 -18.93 41.81 19.41
C ASP A 442 -18.58 40.58 20.28
N GLU A 443 -17.34 40.06 20.22
CA GLU A 443 -16.93 38.85 20.94
C GLU A 443 -16.71 39.11 22.44
N GLU A 444 -17.30 38.27 23.30
CA GLU A 444 -17.13 38.41 24.76
C GLU A 444 -15.69 38.07 25.19
N ASP A 445 -15.02 37.18 24.46
CA ASP A 445 -13.61 36.87 24.68
C ASP A 445 -12.71 37.83 23.89
N VAL A 446 -12.26 38.90 24.56
CA VAL A 446 -11.35 39.91 24.00
C VAL A 446 -10.04 39.33 23.47
N ARG A 447 -9.68 38.08 23.81
CA ARG A 447 -8.50 37.39 23.25
C ARG A 447 -8.69 36.97 21.80
N HIS A 448 -9.92 37.08 21.28
CA HIS A 448 -10.31 36.72 19.92
C HIS A 448 -9.84 35.30 19.57
N ARG A 449 -10.13 34.36 20.48
CA ARG A 449 -9.77 32.95 20.32
C ARG A 449 -10.86 32.24 19.51
N LEU A 450 -10.48 31.71 18.35
CA LEU A 450 -11.42 31.04 17.45
C LEU A 450 -10.87 29.69 16.98
N THR A 451 -11.77 28.72 16.84
CA THR A 451 -11.47 27.49 16.09
C THR A 451 -11.59 27.78 14.59
N ARG A 452 -10.94 26.97 13.74
CA ARG A 452 -11.03 27.15 12.27
C ARG A 452 -12.48 27.12 11.77
N ARG A 453 -13.33 26.30 12.41
CA ARG A 453 -14.77 26.25 12.13
C ARG A 453 -15.47 27.56 12.47
N ALA A 454 -15.21 28.12 13.66
CA ALA A 454 -15.81 29.40 14.06
C ALA A 454 -15.36 30.56 13.15
N LEU A 455 -14.06 30.61 12.81
CA LEU A 455 -13.55 31.59 11.85
C LEU A 455 -14.21 31.46 10.47
N ARG A 456 -14.38 30.22 9.98
CA ARG A 456 -15.08 29.95 8.72
C ARG A 456 -16.53 30.45 8.77
N GLU A 457 -17.23 30.21 9.87
CA GLU A 457 -18.59 30.73 10.08
C GLU A 457 -18.60 32.28 10.07
N TYR A 458 -17.58 32.94 10.63
CA TYR A 458 -17.50 34.41 10.65
C TYR A 458 -17.31 34.97 9.24
N VAL A 459 -16.38 34.39 8.48
CA VAL A 459 -16.12 34.75 7.08
C VAL A 459 -17.35 34.47 6.20
N ASP A 460 -18.00 33.32 6.36
CA ASP A 460 -19.18 32.97 5.57
C ASP A 460 -20.33 33.96 5.82
N ARG A 461 -20.54 34.37 7.07
CA ARG A 461 -21.58 35.34 7.45
C ARG A 461 -21.27 36.75 6.95
N ALA A 462 -20.01 37.19 7.05
CA ALA A 462 -19.59 38.48 6.49
C ALA A 462 -19.76 38.52 4.96
N ALA A 463 -19.41 37.41 4.28
CA ALA A 463 -19.55 37.27 2.84
C ALA A 463 -21.02 37.24 2.38
N GLU A 464 -21.90 36.53 3.10
CA GLU A 464 -23.35 36.53 2.84
C GLU A 464 -23.96 37.92 2.96
N LEU A 465 -23.63 38.65 4.03
CA LEU A 465 -24.11 40.02 4.22
C LEU A 465 -23.57 40.97 3.14
N THR A 466 -22.32 40.78 2.72
CA THR A 466 -21.74 41.55 1.62
C THR A 466 -22.45 41.30 0.30
N GLU A 467 -22.82 40.05 0.01
CA GLU A 467 -23.63 39.73 -1.17
C GLU A 467 -25.05 40.31 -1.08
N GLU A 468 -25.66 40.32 0.10
CA GLU A 468 -27.01 40.88 0.34
C GLU A 468 -27.05 42.41 0.17
N TYR A 469 -26.05 43.12 0.67
CA TYR A 469 -26.06 44.59 0.72
C TYR A 469 -25.35 45.27 -0.45
N ASP A 470 -24.30 44.65 -1.02
CA ASP A 470 -23.45 45.26 -2.05
C ASP A 470 -23.63 44.61 -3.44
N ASP A 471 -24.52 43.62 -3.58
CA ASP A 471 -24.80 42.88 -4.82
C ASP A 471 -23.55 42.20 -5.44
N VAL A 472 -22.53 41.90 -4.62
CA VAL A 472 -21.27 41.28 -5.07
C VAL A 472 -21.05 39.91 -4.41
N ALA A 473 -21.11 38.85 -5.23
CA ALA A 473 -20.98 37.46 -4.76
C ALA A 473 -19.54 37.12 -4.30
N PHE A 474 -19.38 36.63 -3.07
CA PHE A 474 -18.15 36.03 -2.55
C PHE A 474 -18.19 34.50 -2.74
N GLY A 475 -17.47 33.98 -3.73
CA GLY A 475 -17.41 32.54 -4.00
C GLY A 475 -16.61 31.76 -2.97
N ASP A 476 -16.89 30.46 -2.84
CA ASP A 476 -16.30 29.58 -1.81
C ASP A 476 -14.77 29.59 -1.76
N THR A 477 -14.10 29.67 -2.92
CA THR A 477 -12.63 29.76 -2.98
C THR A 477 -12.10 31.06 -2.35
N ALA A 478 -12.77 32.19 -2.59
CA ALA A 478 -12.35 33.46 -1.99
C ALA A 478 -12.55 33.43 -0.46
N ARG A 479 -13.66 32.83 -0.01
CA ARG A 479 -13.93 32.64 1.43
C ARG A 479 -12.87 31.74 2.07
N GLU A 480 -12.50 30.63 1.43
CA GLU A 480 -11.45 29.74 1.95
C GLU A 480 -10.09 30.44 2.01
N ASN A 481 -9.72 31.20 0.97
CA ASN A 481 -8.46 31.95 0.96
C ASN A 481 -8.40 32.97 2.12
N VAL A 482 -9.50 33.69 2.40
CA VAL A 482 -9.56 34.65 3.51
C VAL A 482 -9.44 33.93 4.86
N VAL A 483 -10.11 32.77 5.01
CA VAL A 483 -9.96 31.93 6.21
C VAL A 483 -8.51 31.48 6.38
N GLU A 484 -7.85 31.01 5.32
CA GLU A 484 -6.44 30.61 5.36
C GLU A 484 -5.53 31.79 5.73
N ALA A 485 -5.70 32.95 5.11
CA ALA A 485 -4.89 34.14 5.40
C ALA A 485 -5.01 34.59 6.85
N ILE A 486 -6.22 34.59 7.41
CA ILE A 486 -6.44 34.91 8.83
C ILE A 486 -5.88 33.78 9.72
N TRP A 487 -6.19 32.52 9.42
CA TRP A 487 -5.75 31.37 10.22
C TRP A 487 -4.23 31.22 10.31
N ASP A 488 -3.51 31.60 9.26
CA ASP A 488 -2.04 31.58 9.19
C ASP A 488 -1.39 32.65 10.07
N VAL A 489 -2.05 33.79 10.30
CA VAL A 489 -1.57 34.82 11.24
C VAL A 489 -1.94 34.52 12.69
N MET A 490 -3.03 33.77 12.93
CA MET A 490 -3.42 33.35 14.27
C MET A 490 -2.39 32.39 14.90
N ALA A 491 -2.28 32.43 16.22
CA ALA A 491 -1.31 31.65 17.00
C ALA A 491 -1.96 30.50 17.77
N THR A 492 -1.36 29.31 17.70
CA THR A 492 -1.70 28.19 18.59
C THR A 492 -1.48 28.57 20.04
N VAL A 493 -2.44 28.22 20.89
CA VAL A 493 -2.47 28.66 22.28
C VAL A 493 -1.66 27.74 23.20
N PRO A 494 -1.02 28.26 24.26
CA PRO A 494 -0.14 27.48 25.11
C PRO A 494 -0.87 26.70 26.22
N ASP A 495 -2.21 26.64 26.19
CA ASP A 495 -3.03 26.01 27.24
C ASP A 495 -2.57 24.58 27.57
N ASP A 496 -2.66 24.26 28.86
CA ASP A 496 -2.31 22.96 29.40
C ASP A 496 -3.27 21.89 28.90
N LEU A 497 -2.70 20.76 28.49
CA LEU A 497 -3.49 19.63 28.00
C LEU A 497 -4.25 18.94 29.12
N PRO A 498 -5.45 18.40 28.84
CA PRO A 498 -6.13 17.51 29.77
C PRO A 498 -5.27 16.27 30.05
N LEU A 499 -5.45 15.69 31.24
CA LEU A 499 -4.79 14.43 31.57
C LEU A 499 -5.38 13.30 30.72
N VAL A 500 -4.61 12.23 30.50
CA VAL A 500 -5.07 11.07 29.71
C VAL A 500 -6.38 10.48 30.24
N ARG A 501 -6.54 10.42 31.57
CA ARG A 501 -7.77 9.96 32.23
C ARG A 501 -8.98 10.87 31.96
N GLU A 502 -8.76 12.17 31.77
CA GLU A 502 -9.82 13.15 31.50
C GLU A 502 -10.25 13.04 30.03
N LEU A 503 -9.28 12.87 29.12
CA LEU A 503 -9.55 12.53 27.72
C LEU A 503 -10.28 11.20 27.55
N ALA A 504 -9.97 10.20 28.37
CA ALA A 504 -10.64 8.90 28.31
C ALA A 504 -12.13 8.98 28.66
N ASP A 505 -12.54 9.99 29.44
CA ASP A 505 -13.93 10.22 29.84
C ASP A 505 -14.65 11.25 28.94
N ASP A 506 -13.91 11.98 28.09
CA ASP A 506 -14.44 13.02 27.20
C ASP A 506 -14.30 12.61 25.72
N ARG A 507 -15.43 12.24 25.12
CA ARG A 507 -15.48 11.79 23.72
C ARG A 507 -15.21 12.91 22.71
N ASP A 508 -15.60 14.14 23.02
CA ASP A 508 -15.45 15.26 22.10
C ASP A 508 -13.97 15.66 22.07
N ALA A 509 -13.34 15.79 23.24
CA ALA A 509 -11.90 16.04 23.33
C ALA A 509 -11.06 14.90 22.72
N ALA A 510 -11.44 13.63 22.93
CA ALA A 510 -10.77 12.51 22.27
C ALA A 510 -10.96 12.53 20.74
N SER A 511 -12.12 13.01 20.25
CA SER A 511 -12.35 13.19 18.81
C SER A 511 -11.43 14.27 18.23
N ASP A 512 -11.30 15.40 18.92
CA ASP A 512 -10.38 16.47 18.52
C ASP A 512 -8.94 15.98 18.44
N LEU A 513 -8.52 15.10 19.36
CA LEU A 513 -7.19 14.50 19.37
C LEU A 513 -6.98 13.57 18.15
N VAL A 514 -7.98 12.76 17.81
CA VAL A 514 -7.93 11.87 16.63
C VAL A 514 -7.87 12.69 15.34
N ASP A 515 -8.63 13.78 15.25
CA ASP A 515 -8.59 14.64 14.07
C ASP A 515 -7.27 15.41 13.98
N GLY A 516 -6.69 15.82 15.12
CA GLY A 516 -5.33 16.38 15.17
C GLY A 516 -4.27 15.38 14.69
N MET A 517 -4.40 14.09 15.02
CA MET A 517 -3.52 13.04 14.49
C MET A 517 -3.61 12.90 12.96
N ARG A 518 -4.82 13.01 12.39
CA ARG A 518 -5.07 12.86 10.94
C ARG A 518 -4.56 14.03 10.12
N GLU A 519 -4.62 15.24 10.67
CA GLU A 519 -4.15 16.45 10.00
C GLU A 519 -2.62 16.58 10.01
N THR A 520 -1.96 16.02 11.03
CA THR A 520 -0.50 16.10 11.15
C THR A 520 0.18 15.19 10.12
N ASP A 521 1.21 15.71 9.46
CA ASP A 521 2.09 14.92 8.59
C ASP A 521 3.00 14.01 9.43
N ILE A 522 2.83 12.70 9.27
CA ILE A 522 3.51 11.66 10.05
C ILE A 522 4.18 10.68 9.09
N MET A 523 5.42 10.32 9.41
CA MET A 523 6.19 9.39 8.61
C MET A 523 5.48 8.03 8.53
N ALA A 524 5.51 7.44 7.33
CA ALA A 524 4.93 6.11 7.07
C ALA A 524 5.38 5.03 8.08
N PRO A 525 4.47 4.12 8.47
CA PRO A 525 4.77 3.00 9.34
C PRO A 525 5.94 2.13 8.82
N PRO A 526 6.66 1.45 9.72
CA PRO A 526 7.70 0.50 9.32
C PRO A 526 7.09 -0.68 8.55
N THR A 527 7.89 -1.29 7.66
CA THR A 527 7.45 -2.34 6.74
C THR A 527 7.74 -3.76 7.21
N ARG A 528 8.49 -3.92 8.32
CA ARG A 528 8.86 -5.24 8.89
C ARG A 528 7.68 -6.04 9.43
N CYS A 529 6.52 -5.42 9.55
CA CYS A 529 5.26 -6.11 9.85
C CYS A 529 4.68 -6.82 8.62
N LEU A 530 5.27 -6.66 7.44
CA LEU A 530 4.89 -7.33 6.21
C LEU A 530 5.94 -8.38 5.82
N SER A 531 5.44 -9.48 5.28
CA SER A 531 6.18 -10.58 4.69
C SER A 531 5.71 -10.72 3.24
N PRO A 532 6.27 -9.94 2.29
CA PRO A 532 5.99 -10.10 0.87
C PRO A 532 6.48 -11.47 0.37
N ILE A 533 6.02 -11.91 -0.80
CA ILE A 533 6.50 -13.16 -1.41
C ILE A 533 7.88 -12.95 -2.03
N SER A 534 8.13 -11.77 -2.62
CA SER A 534 9.26 -11.41 -3.49
C SER A 534 9.12 -11.89 -4.93
N ALA A 535 9.68 -11.09 -5.85
CA ALA A 535 9.72 -11.34 -7.29
C ALA A 535 10.25 -12.75 -7.63
N ASP A 536 11.41 -13.13 -7.09
CA ASP A 536 12.05 -14.42 -7.35
C ASP A 536 11.15 -15.61 -6.95
N LEU A 537 10.48 -15.51 -5.80
CA LEU A 537 9.58 -16.58 -5.32
C LEU A 537 8.25 -16.61 -6.09
N ILE A 538 7.77 -15.46 -6.57
CA ILE A 538 6.60 -15.39 -7.47
C ILE A 538 6.91 -16.12 -8.78
N GLU A 539 8.07 -15.87 -9.38
CA GLU A 539 8.50 -16.57 -10.59
C GLU A 539 8.64 -18.07 -10.35
N ALA A 540 9.30 -18.49 -9.27
CA ALA A 540 9.42 -19.90 -8.91
C ALA A 540 8.05 -20.58 -8.71
N GLY A 541 7.09 -19.88 -8.10
CA GLY A 541 5.73 -20.36 -7.91
C GLY A 541 4.94 -20.50 -9.22
N LEU A 542 5.12 -19.55 -10.15
CA LEU A 542 4.48 -19.59 -11.48
C LEU A 542 5.10 -20.65 -12.37
N GLU A 543 6.43 -20.76 -12.43
CA GLU A 543 7.16 -21.75 -13.23
C GLU A 543 6.83 -23.19 -12.79
N LYS A 544 6.66 -23.40 -11.49
CA LYS A 544 6.27 -24.70 -10.93
C LYS A 544 4.90 -25.18 -11.39
N GLU A 545 3.93 -24.28 -11.49
CA GLU A 545 2.50 -24.62 -11.63
C GLU A 545 1.90 -24.34 -13.02
N PHE A 546 2.60 -23.57 -13.84
CA PHE A 546 2.21 -23.21 -15.19
C PHE A 546 3.39 -23.38 -16.13
N ASP A 547 3.26 -24.25 -17.13
CA ASP A 547 4.26 -24.42 -18.20
C ASP A 547 4.08 -23.32 -19.25
N ALA A 548 4.95 -22.30 -19.21
CA ALA A 548 4.90 -21.10 -20.04
C ALA A 548 6.27 -20.81 -20.67
N ASP A 549 6.27 -20.10 -21.80
CA ASP A 549 7.51 -19.74 -22.50
C ASP A 549 8.25 -18.55 -21.84
N PHE A 550 7.59 -17.83 -20.94
CA PHE A 550 8.04 -16.58 -20.37
C PHE A 550 7.38 -16.30 -19.01
N TYR A 551 8.17 -15.80 -18.08
CA TYR A 551 7.75 -15.35 -16.75
C TYR A 551 8.36 -13.97 -16.48
N ALA A 552 7.63 -13.13 -15.76
CA ALA A 552 8.12 -11.87 -15.22
C ALA A 552 7.38 -11.54 -13.93
N SER A 553 8.05 -10.91 -12.99
CA SER A 553 7.47 -10.50 -11.71
C SER A 553 7.93 -9.11 -11.28
N ALA A 554 7.19 -8.51 -10.36
CA ALA A 554 7.54 -7.24 -9.76
C ALA A 554 7.02 -7.20 -8.30
N THR A 555 7.88 -6.76 -7.39
CA THR A 555 7.53 -6.45 -6.00
C THR A 555 7.76 -4.95 -5.80
N ARG A 556 6.70 -4.23 -5.42
CA ARG A 556 6.76 -2.78 -5.23
C ARG A 556 7.26 -2.43 -3.82
N ASP A 557 7.65 -1.17 -3.66
CA ASP A 557 7.91 -0.62 -2.32
C ASP A 557 6.60 -0.56 -1.52
N ALA A 558 6.71 -0.54 -0.19
CA ALA A 558 5.54 -0.47 0.66
C ALA A 558 4.93 0.94 0.66
N GLU A 559 3.60 0.98 0.56
CA GLU A 559 2.79 2.18 0.67
C GLU A 559 1.86 2.07 1.88
N VAL A 560 1.06 3.11 2.15
CA VAL A 560 0.23 3.19 3.35
C VAL A 560 -1.19 3.55 2.97
N HIS A 561 -2.16 2.81 3.49
CA HIS A 561 -3.57 3.17 3.39
C HIS A 561 -4.19 3.12 4.77
N GLY A 562 -4.87 4.20 5.19
CA GLY A 562 -5.53 4.25 6.49
C GLY A 562 -4.61 3.85 7.64
N GLY A 563 -3.34 4.26 7.60
CA GLY A 563 -2.31 3.93 8.59
C GLY A 563 -1.82 2.46 8.62
N ASP A 564 -2.34 1.59 7.76
CA ASP A 564 -1.86 0.23 7.60
C ASP A 564 -0.89 0.15 6.40
N PRO A 565 0.37 -0.29 6.60
CA PRO A 565 1.30 -0.47 5.50
C PRO A 565 0.84 -1.63 4.61
N PHE A 566 1.05 -1.49 3.30
CA PHE A 566 0.78 -2.55 2.34
C PHE A 566 1.84 -2.61 1.24
N ILE A 567 2.04 -3.80 0.67
CA ILE A 567 2.90 -4.05 -0.49
C ILE A 567 2.06 -4.73 -1.56
N VAL A 568 2.28 -4.35 -2.83
CA VAL A 568 1.67 -5.00 -3.97
C VAL A 568 2.74 -5.68 -4.83
N GLU A 569 2.43 -6.91 -5.24
CA GLU A 569 3.29 -7.72 -6.09
C GLU A 569 2.49 -8.23 -7.28
N ALA A 570 3.13 -8.33 -8.44
CA ALA A 570 2.52 -8.83 -9.66
C ALA A 570 3.42 -9.84 -10.35
N GLY A 571 2.81 -10.82 -11.01
CA GLY A 571 3.50 -11.83 -11.81
C GLY A 571 2.75 -12.08 -13.11
N ILE A 572 3.47 -12.35 -14.20
CA ILE A 572 2.90 -12.67 -15.50
C ILE A 572 3.61 -13.91 -16.06
N ALA A 573 2.82 -14.93 -16.42
CA ALA A 573 3.29 -16.06 -17.21
C ALA A 573 2.63 -16.02 -18.60
N TYR A 574 3.38 -16.31 -19.67
CA TYR A 574 2.89 -16.22 -21.04
C TYR A 574 3.39 -17.34 -21.96
N GLY A 575 2.50 -17.91 -22.77
CA GLY A 575 2.82 -18.91 -23.79
C GLY A 575 2.82 -20.35 -23.26
N GLY A 576 3.64 -21.22 -23.86
CA GLY A 576 3.73 -22.64 -23.49
C GLY A 576 2.42 -23.40 -23.69
N ASP A 577 2.02 -24.15 -22.66
CA ASP A 577 0.81 -24.97 -22.62
C ASP A 577 -0.44 -24.22 -22.13
N LEU A 578 -0.31 -22.91 -21.88
CA LEU A 578 -1.45 -22.06 -21.49
C LEU A 578 -2.48 -21.96 -22.63
N GLU A 579 -3.77 -21.87 -22.26
CA GLU A 579 -4.87 -21.83 -23.22
C GLU A 579 -4.79 -20.57 -24.11
N ALA A 580 -4.59 -20.77 -25.42
CA ALA A 580 -4.46 -19.67 -26.37
C ALA A 580 -5.81 -18.99 -26.72
N GLU A 581 -6.92 -19.70 -26.51
CA GLU A 581 -8.28 -19.22 -26.78
C GLU A 581 -8.98 -18.86 -25.47
N GLY A 582 -9.31 -17.58 -25.28
CA GLY A 582 -10.03 -17.12 -24.10
C GLY A 582 -9.44 -15.86 -23.50
N SER A 583 -10.01 -15.44 -22.38
CA SER A 583 -9.47 -14.37 -21.54
C SER A 583 -8.34 -14.92 -20.67
N ALA A 584 -7.32 -14.10 -20.42
CA ALA A 584 -6.25 -14.41 -19.49
C ALA A 584 -6.78 -14.78 -18.10
N ASP A 585 -6.10 -15.71 -17.46
CA ASP A 585 -6.42 -16.14 -16.10
C ASP A 585 -5.86 -15.14 -15.08
N VAL A 586 -6.72 -14.66 -14.18
CA VAL A 586 -6.33 -13.71 -13.13
C VAL A 586 -6.31 -14.40 -11.79
N LEU A 587 -5.12 -14.55 -11.22
CA LEU A 587 -4.86 -15.08 -9.89
C LEU A 587 -4.79 -13.90 -8.91
N ARG A 588 -5.65 -13.92 -7.88
CA ARG A 588 -5.77 -12.84 -6.89
C ARG A 588 -5.41 -13.37 -5.52
N PHE A 589 -4.54 -12.66 -4.82
CA PHE A 589 -4.08 -13.03 -3.48
C PHE A 589 -4.15 -11.86 -2.53
N ALA A 590 -4.51 -12.15 -1.28
CA ALA A 590 -4.42 -11.21 -0.17
C ALA A 590 -3.71 -11.91 0.99
N ASN A 591 -2.63 -11.34 1.53
CA ASN A 591 -1.82 -11.94 2.59
C ASN A 591 -1.49 -13.42 2.35
N ARG A 592 -1.04 -13.77 1.13
CA ARG A 592 -0.78 -15.16 0.68
C ARG A 592 -1.98 -16.12 0.69
N VAL A 593 -3.20 -15.60 0.78
CA VAL A 593 -4.44 -16.38 0.68
C VAL A 593 -5.07 -16.18 -0.70
N PRO A 594 -5.36 -17.26 -1.45
CA PRO A 594 -6.04 -17.15 -2.74
C PRO A 594 -7.50 -16.68 -2.62
N LEU A 595 -7.88 -15.74 -3.48
CA LEU A 595 -9.25 -15.23 -3.59
C LEU A 595 -9.96 -15.91 -4.78
N VAL A 596 -10.72 -16.97 -4.51
CA VAL A 596 -11.37 -17.78 -5.58
C VAL A 596 -12.78 -17.31 -5.98
N TYR A 597 -13.51 -16.64 -5.08
CA TYR A 597 -14.88 -16.14 -5.31
C TYR A 597 -14.93 -14.62 -5.59
N GLN A 598 -16.10 -14.13 -6.01
CA GLN A 598 -16.40 -12.70 -6.18
C GLN A 598 -15.42 -11.88 -7.05
N ARG A 599 -14.89 -12.49 -8.13
CA ARG A 599 -13.96 -11.81 -9.06
C ARG A 599 -14.47 -10.45 -9.56
N GLY A 600 -15.78 -10.30 -9.76
CA GLY A 600 -16.38 -9.07 -10.30
C GLY A 600 -16.48 -7.89 -9.34
N ALA A 601 -16.21 -8.07 -8.04
CA ALA A 601 -16.27 -7.02 -7.02
C ALA A 601 -14.88 -6.70 -6.43
N CYS A 602 -13.81 -7.19 -7.05
CA CYS A 602 -12.45 -7.09 -6.53
C CYS A 602 -11.65 -6.04 -7.29
N ALA A 603 -11.02 -5.12 -6.55
CA ALA A 603 -10.14 -4.07 -7.07
C ALA A 603 -9.11 -4.61 -8.06
N THR A 604 -8.43 -5.71 -7.70
CA THR A 604 -7.47 -6.39 -8.58
C THR A 604 -8.02 -6.70 -9.97
N THR A 605 -9.23 -7.25 -10.06
CA THR A 605 -9.83 -7.60 -11.35
C THR A 605 -10.16 -6.34 -12.14
N ASP A 606 -10.66 -5.31 -11.45
CA ASP A 606 -11.09 -4.08 -12.09
C ASP A 606 -9.90 -3.26 -12.62
N VAL A 607 -8.78 -3.25 -11.89
CA VAL A 607 -7.50 -2.70 -12.38
C VAL A 607 -6.95 -3.50 -13.56
N VAL A 608 -6.96 -4.83 -13.51
CA VAL A 608 -6.52 -5.65 -14.67
C VAL A 608 -7.37 -5.33 -15.91
N LYS A 609 -8.68 -5.08 -15.76
CA LYS A 609 -9.55 -4.72 -16.89
C LYS A 609 -9.31 -3.30 -17.42
N SER A 610 -8.87 -2.36 -16.56
CA SER A 610 -8.64 -0.96 -16.93
C SER A 610 -7.33 -0.76 -17.71
N ILE A 611 -6.35 -1.65 -17.50
CA ILE A 611 -5.07 -1.62 -18.19
C ILE A 611 -5.26 -1.82 -19.71
N GLY A 612 -4.62 -0.94 -20.49
CA GLY A 612 -4.60 -1.02 -21.95
C GLY A 612 -3.61 -2.08 -22.47
N TRP A 613 -3.96 -3.36 -22.37
CA TRP A 613 -3.10 -4.52 -22.68
C TRP A 613 -2.59 -4.58 -24.12
N ARG A 614 -3.30 -3.94 -25.07
CA ARG A 614 -2.83 -3.76 -26.46
C ARG A 614 -1.47 -3.06 -26.53
N ASN A 615 -1.19 -2.15 -25.61
CA ASN A 615 0.08 -1.43 -25.54
C ASN A 615 1.24 -2.33 -25.09
N TYR A 616 0.93 -3.49 -24.51
CA TYR A 616 1.86 -4.50 -24.01
C TYR A 616 1.91 -5.76 -24.90
N GLY A 617 1.13 -5.79 -26.00
CA GLY A 617 1.23 -6.84 -27.02
C GLY A 617 0.19 -7.96 -26.92
N LEU A 618 -0.71 -7.91 -25.94
CA LEU A 618 -1.85 -8.82 -25.82
C LEU A 618 -3.08 -8.27 -26.58
N ASP A 619 -3.94 -9.15 -27.06
CA ASP A 619 -5.21 -8.73 -27.63
C ASP A 619 -6.20 -8.36 -26.51
N GLN A 620 -7.09 -7.41 -26.78
CA GLN A 620 -8.10 -6.97 -25.82
C GLN A 620 -9.26 -6.39 -26.62
N PRO A 621 -10.20 -7.21 -27.11
CA PRO A 621 -11.32 -6.75 -27.92
C PRO A 621 -12.13 -5.67 -27.19
N GLY A 622 -12.53 -4.61 -27.90
CA GLY A 622 -13.23 -3.47 -27.28
C GLY A 622 -12.35 -2.46 -26.53
N GLY A 623 -11.09 -2.79 -26.24
CA GLY A 623 -10.14 -1.86 -25.60
C GLY A 623 -10.31 -1.70 -24.09
N SER A 624 -11.20 -2.48 -23.48
CA SER A 624 -11.38 -2.61 -22.03
C SER A 624 -11.77 -4.04 -21.69
N GLY A 625 -11.56 -4.46 -20.45
CA GLY A 625 -11.83 -5.83 -20.00
C GLY A 625 -10.56 -6.67 -19.91
N LEU A 626 -10.71 -7.97 -19.63
CA LEU A 626 -9.56 -8.87 -19.54
C LEU A 626 -8.89 -9.04 -20.92
N PRO A 627 -7.56 -9.09 -20.98
CA PRO A 627 -6.87 -9.39 -22.23
C PRO A 627 -7.15 -10.84 -22.67
N ASN A 628 -7.07 -11.08 -23.98
CA ASN A 628 -7.15 -12.41 -24.55
C ASN A 628 -5.75 -12.96 -24.86
N GLY A 629 -5.59 -14.26 -24.66
CA GLY A 629 -4.39 -15.00 -25.02
C GLY A 629 -3.88 -15.91 -23.90
N PRO A 630 -2.80 -16.67 -24.18
CA PRO A 630 -2.21 -17.64 -23.27
C PRO A 630 -1.41 -16.93 -22.18
N ALA A 631 -2.10 -16.28 -21.25
CA ALA A 631 -1.50 -15.47 -20.20
C ALA A 631 -2.16 -15.74 -18.85
N VAL A 632 -1.32 -15.79 -17.82
CA VAL A 632 -1.73 -15.81 -16.41
C VAL A 632 -1.20 -14.53 -15.76
N ILE A 633 -2.08 -13.80 -15.08
CA ILE A 633 -1.76 -12.56 -14.38
C ILE A 633 -2.01 -12.78 -12.89
N MET A 634 -0.94 -12.77 -12.12
CA MET A 634 -0.93 -12.89 -10.67
C MET A 634 -0.84 -11.51 -10.04
N VAL A 635 -1.65 -11.25 -9.01
CA VAL A 635 -1.52 -10.05 -8.17
C VAL A 635 -1.70 -10.44 -6.71
N HIS A 636 -0.78 -9.97 -5.88
CA HIS A 636 -0.77 -10.18 -4.44
C HIS A 636 -0.78 -8.83 -3.72
N VAL A 637 -1.67 -8.68 -2.75
CA VAL A 637 -1.70 -7.54 -1.83
C VAL A 637 -1.39 -8.05 -0.42
N ALA A 638 -0.29 -7.59 0.16
CA ALA A 638 0.11 -7.86 1.53
C ALA A 638 -0.14 -6.63 2.41
N SER A 639 -0.84 -6.79 3.54
CA SER A 639 -1.10 -5.71 4.50
C SER A 639 -1.34 -6.27 5.91
N THR A 640 -1.09 -5.46 6.93
CA THR A 640 -1.56 -5.74 8.31
C THR A 640 -3.08 -5.84 8.36
N ASN A 641 -3.78 -5.08 7.51
CA ASN A 641 -5.23 -5.05 7.44
C ASN A 641 -5.69 -4.85 5.98
N VAL A 642 -5.99 -5.95 5.30
CA VAL A 642 -6.51 -5.90 3.93
C VAL A 642 -7.98 -5.43 3.94
N PRO A 643 -8.34 -4.38 3.18
CA PRO A 643 -9.72 -3.92 3.10
C PRO A 643 -10.54 -4.87 2.23
N PHE A 644 -11.31 -5.76 2.86
CA PHE A 644 -12.21 -6.68 2.16
C PHE A 644 -13.61 -6.07 1.94
N THR A 645 -14.29 -6.46 0.87
CA THR A 645 -15.69 -6.04 0.61
C THR A 645 -16.71 -6.71 1.53
N SER A 646 -16.33 -7.81 2.18
CA SER A 646 -17.17 -8.58 3.10
C SER A 646 -16.33 -9.41 4.06
N GLU A 647 -16.94 -9.85 5.17
CA GLU A 647 -16.32 -10.72 6.19
C GLU A 647 -15.83 -12.07 5.64
N SER A 648 -16.34 -12.50 4.48
CA SER A 648 -15.94 -13.76 3.83
C SER A 648 -14.57 -13.71 3.13
N LYS A 649 -13.97 -12.51 3.02
CA LYS A 649 -12.63 -12.28 2.46
C LYS A 649 -12.42 -12.85 1.06
N ASP A 650 -13.37 -12.58 0.16
CA ASP A 650 -13.32 -13.04 -1.24
C ASP A 650 -12.77 -12.00 -2.23
N ALA A 651 -12.80 -10.71 -1.85
CA ALA A 651 -12.47 -9.61 -2.74
C ALA A 651 -11.91 -8.43 -1.94
N VAL A 652 -10.82 -7.85 -2.46
CA VAL A 652 -10.26 -6.58 -2.00
C VAL A 652 -11.15 -5.45 -2.49
N ALA A 653 -11.48 -4.53 -1.59
CA ALA A 653 -12.31 -3.37 -1.87
C ALA A 653 -11.57 -2.34 -2.75
N ASN A 654 -12.34 -1.52 -3.47
CA ASN A 654 -11.81 -0.47 -4.34
C ASN A 654 -11.35 0.72 -3.49
N VAL A 655 -10.06 0.72 -3.20
CA VAL A 655 -9.35 1.73 -2.45
C VAL A 655 -8.35 2.40 -3.40
N PRO A 656 -8.44 3.72 -3.65
CA PRO A 656 -7.63 4.39 -4.66
C PRO A 656 -6.13 4.13 -4.53
N GLU A 657 -5.58 4.22 -3.31
CA GLU A 657 -4.15 4.03 -3.06
C GLU A 657 -3.69 2.59 -3.41
N ILE A 658 -4.55 1.60 -3.15
CA ILE A 658 -4.26 0.19 -3.47
C ILE A 658 -4.44 -0.06 -4.97
N GLU A 659 -5.45 0.53 -5.61
CA GLU A 659 -5.69 0.40 -7.05
C GLU A 659 -4.53 0.95 -7.88
N ASP A 660 -4.05 2.14 -7.51
CA ASP A 660 -2.91 2.80 -8.17
C ASP A 660 -1.65 1.93 -8.07
N GLU A 661 -1.37 1.36 -6.90
CA GLU A 661 -0.19 0.53 -6.70
C GLU A 661 -0.30 -0.85 -7.40
N ILE A 662 -1.51 -1.44 -7.45
CA ILE A 662 -1.79 -2.62 -8.29
C ILE A 662 -1.53 -2.31 -9.76
N GLU A 663 -1.98 -1.16 -10.24
CA GLU A 663 -1.77 -0.75 -11.64
C GLU A 663 -0.27 -0.62 -11.95
N LEU A 664 0.50 0.00 -11.05
CA LEU A 664 1.94 0.17 -11.21
C LEU A 664 2.68 -1.17 -11.19
N ALA A 665 2.38 -2.07 -10.24
CA ALA A 665 2.98 -3.40 -10.16
C ALA A 665 2.76 -4.21 -11.44
N ILE A 666 1.51 -4.27 -11.94
CA ILE A 666 1.20 -5.00 -13.17
C ILE A 666 1.92 -4.40 -14.37
N ARG A 667 1.98 -3.05 -14.46
CA ARG A 667 2.66 -2.37 -15.57
C ARG A 667 4.15 -2.64 -15.60
N GLU A 668 4.77 -2.81 -14.45
CA GLU A 668 6.19 -3.15 -14.34
C GLU A 668 6.47 -4.52 -14.99
N ALA A 669 5.78 -5.58 -14.55
CA ALA A 669 5.89 -6.91 -15.18
C ALA A 669 5.45 -6.93 -16.66
N ALA A 670 4.42 -6.15 -17.03
CA ALA A 670 3.93 -6.10 -18.41
C ALA A 670 4.92 -5.44 -19.40
N ARG A 671 5.83 -4.57 -18.93
CA ARG A 671 6.89 -4.00 -19.78
C ARG A 671 7.90 -5.05 -20.21
N GLU A 672 8.19 -6.02 -19.35
CA GLU A 672 9.07 -7.13 -19.68
C GLU A 672 8.40 -8.08 -20.69
N LEU A 673 7.14 -8.43 -20.46
CA LEU A 673 6.33 -9.19 -21.42
C LEU A 673 6.33 -8.51 -22.80
N LYS A 674 6.12 -7.19 -22.85
CA LYS A 674 6.15 -6.43 -24.10
C LYS A 674 7.50 -6.57 -24.82
N SER A 675 8.60 -6.51 -24.09
CA SER A 675 9.95 -6.65 -24.64
C SER A 675 10.17 -8.05 -25.22
N TYR A 676 9.74 -9.09 -24.49
CA TYR A 676 9.75 -10.48 -24.96
C TYR A 676 8.91 -10.68 -26.23
N LEU A 677 7.66 -10.19 -26.25
CA LEU A 677 6.76 -10.31 -27.41
C LEU A 677 7.29 -9.57 -28.64
N ASN A 678 7.87 -8.39 -28.45
CA ASN A 678 8.50 -7.63 -29.53
C ASN A 678 9.71 -8.37 -30.11
N LYS A 679 10.56 -8.95 -29.26
CA LYS A 679 11.68 -9.79 -29.69
C LYS A 679 11.17 -10.98 -30.50
N ARG A 680 10.21 -11.75 -29.97
CA ARG A 680 9.60 -12.91 -30.65
C ARG A 680 8.99 -12.54 -32.01
N ARG A 681 8.24 -11.43 -32.09
CA ARG A 681 7.64 -10.95 -33.34
C ARG A 681 8.69 -10.52 -34.36
N SER A 682 9.74 -9.83 -33.93
CA SER A 682 10.87 -9.42 -34.78
C SER A 682 11.55 -10.64 -35.42
N MET A 683 11.83 -11.68 -34.62
CA MET A 683 12.45 -12.91 -35.09
C MET A 683 11.56 -13.68 -36.07
N GLN A 684 10.26 -13.77 -35.80
CA GLN A 684 9.30 -14.38 -36.74
C GLN A 684 9.24 -13.63 -38.08
N GLN A 685 9.26 -12.29 -38.06
CA GLN A 685 9.28 -11.47 -39.27
C GLN A 685 10.58 -11.67 -40.05
N ARG A 686 11.72 -11.72 -39.37
CA ARG A 686 13.04 -12.02 -39.97
C ARG A 686 13.02 -13.38 -40.66
N ARG A 687 12.59 -14.44 -39.96
CA ARG A 687 12.48 -15.80 -40.53
C ARG A 687 11.54 -15.85 -41.73
N LYS A 688 10.40 -15.15 -41.68
CA LYS A 688 9.48 -15.06 -42.83
C LYS A 688 10.12 -14.35 -44.02
N LYS A 689 10.86 -13.26 -43.78
CA LYS A 689 11.59 -12.53 -44.82
C LYS A 689 12.68 -13.42 -45.44
N GLN A 690 13.48 -14.11 -44.63
CA GLN A 690 14.51 -15.05 -45.09
C GLN A 690 13.91 -16.17 -45.95
N ASN A 691 12.81 -16.79 -45.51
CA ASN A 691 12.11 -17.83 -46.27
C ASN A 691 11.58 -17.35 -47.63
N VAL A 692 11.19 -16.08 -47.74
CA VAL A 692 10.75 -15.47 -49.00
C VAL A 692 11.95 -15.17 -49.89
N LEU A 693 13.02 -14.60 -49.33
CA LEU A 693 14.25 -14.29 -50.06
C LEU A 693 14.93 -15.54 -50.61
N GLY A 694 15.04 -16.61 -49.81
CA GLY A 694 15.61 -17.88 -50.25
C GLY A 694 14.81 -18.58 -51.37
N LYS A 695 13.57 -18.15 -51.64
CA LYS A 695 12.80 -18.61 -52.82
C LYS A 695 12.97 -17.71 -54.02
N ILE A 696 13.00 -16.39 -53.82
CA ILE A 696 12.99 -15.40 -54.91
C ILE A 696 14.38 -15.16 -55.48
N LEU A 697 15.41 -15.06 -54.63
CA LEU A 697 16.76 -14.69 -55.06
C LEU A 697 17.41 -15.72 -55.99
N PRO A 698 17.33 -17.04 -55.74
CA PRO A 698 17.83 -18.04 -56.70
C PRO A 698 17.16 -17.91 -58.08
N GLU A 699 15.83 -17.76 -58.12
CA GLU A 699 15.12 -17.59 -59.40
C GLU A 699 15.54 -16.33 -60.14
N MET A 700 15.79 -15.24 -59.42
CA MET A 700 16.29 -13.98 -59.99
C MET A 700 17.73 -14.13 -60.50
N ALA A 701 18.61 -14.78 -59.73
CA ALA A 701 20.01 -15.01 -60.10
C ALA A 701 20.11 -15.80 -61.40
N THR A 702 19.39 -16.92 -61.49
CA THR A 702 19.32 -17.75 -62.71
C THR A 702 18.82 -16.93 -63.90
N LYS A 703 17.74 -16.15 -63.73
CA LYS A 703 17.17 -15.33 -64.82
C LYS A 703 18.12 -14.22 -65.27
N VAL A 704 18.83 -13.57 -64.34
CA VAL A 704 19.80 -12.52 -64.66
C VAL A 704 21.00 -13.12 -65.39
N ALA A 705 21.49 -14.28 -64.96
CA ALA A 705 22.57 -15.01 -65.63
C ALA A 705 22.17 -15.39 -67.08
N GLU A 706 20.97 -15.96 -67.26
CA GLU A 706 20.41 -16.30 -68.58
C GLU A 706 20.32 -15.09 -69.52
N VAL A 707 19.85 -13.94 -69.01
CA VAL A 707 19.65 -12.73 -69.82
C VAL A 707 20.97 -12.02 -70.15
N THR A 708 21.92 -12.01 -69.22
CA THR A 708 23.19 -11.31 -69.38
C THR A 708 24.30 -12.16 -70.00
N GLY A 709 24.12 -13.48 -70.05
CA GLY A 709 25.12 -14.44 -70.54
C GLY A 709 26.37 -14.52 -69.65
N ARG A 710 26.22 -14.23 -68.35
CA ARG A 710 27.28 -14.29 -67.33
C ARG A 710 27.02 -15.43 -66.36
N GLU A 711 28.02 -15.71 -65.50
CA GLU A 711 27.87 -16.64 -64.38
C GLU A 711 26.79 -16.17 -63.40
N GLU A 712 26.18 -17.12 -62.71
CA GLU A 712 25.14 -16.86 -61.72
C GLU A 712 25.73 -16.09 -60.53
N PRO A 713 25.14 -14.96 -60.13
CA PRO A 713 25.66 -14.19 -59.01
C PRO A 713 25.46 -14.95 -57.70
N ASP A 714 26.45 -14.84 -56.81
CA ASP A 714 26.32 -15.31 -55.42
C ASP A 714 25.18 -14.53 -54.72
N ILE A 715 24.21 -15.29 -54.21
CA ILE A 715 23.02 -14.76 -53.57
C ILE A 715 23.16 -14.68 -52.06
N ASP A 716 24.10 -15.38 -51.45
CA ASP A 716 24.15 -15.54 -50.00
C ASP A 716 24.71 -14.29 -49.33
N ASP A 717 25.73 -13.65 -49.93
CA ASP A 717 26.17 -12.30 -49.56
C ASP A 717 25.03 -11.28 -49.68
N ALA A 718 24.27 -11.34 -50.79
CA ALA A 718 23.12 -10.46 -50.99
C ALA A 718 22.02 -10.70 -49.93
N ILE A 719 21.79 -11.95 -49.51
CA ILE A 719 20.86 -12.29 -48.44
C ILE A 719 21.33 -11.69 -47.12
N ALA A 720 22.59 -11.88 -46.75
CA ALA A 720 23.16 -11.38 -45.50
C ALA A 720 23.04 -9.85 -45.41
N ARG A 721 23.38 -9.14 -46.50
CA ARG A 721 23.23 -7.68 -46.62
C ARG A 721 21.78 -7.22 -46.55
N ILE A 722 20.86 -7.87 -47.26
CA ILE A 722 19.42 -7.49 -47.22
C ILE A 722 18.82 -7.75 -45.83
N MET A 723 19.32 -8.75 -45.11
CA MET A 723 18.87 -9.12 -43.77
C MET A 723 19.58 -8.36 -42.64
N ASN A 724 20.65 -7.61 -42.94
CA ASN A 724 21.55 -7.00 -41.97
C ASN A 724 22.05 -8.04 -40.95
N ASN A 725 22.53 -9.16 -41.48
CA ASN A 725 23.03 -10.31 -40.71
C ASN A 725 24.56 -10.33 -40.69
N VAL A 726 25.14 -11.02 -39.71
CA VAL A 726 26.56 -11.36 -39.76
C VAL A 726 26.73 -12.46 -40.79
N LEU A 727 27.54 -12.20 -41.82
CA LEU A 727 27.94 -13.18 -42.82
C LEU A 727 29.23 -13.84 -42.33
N VAL A 728 29.28 -15.16 -42.34
CA VAL A 728 30.51 -15.92 -42.13
C VAL A 728 30.74 -16.78 -43.37
N GLU A 729 31.77 -16.45 -44.12
CA GLU A 729 32.12 -17.09 -45.39
C GLU A 729 33.46 -17.81 -45.27
N ARG A 730 33.51 -19.10 -45.64
CA ARG A 730 34.78 -19.82 -45.79
C ARG A 730 35.26 -19.78 -47.24
N ARG A 731 36.44 -19.19 -47.46
CA ARG A 731 37.15 -19.14 -48.75
C ARG A 731 38.35 -20.08 -48.73
N ILE A 732 38.54 -20.85 -49.82
CA ILE A 732 39.64 -21.83 -49.94
C ILE A 732 40.42 -21.57 -51.23
N GLU A 733 41.71 -21.33 -51.12
CA GLU A 733 42.62 -21.12 -52.26
C GLU A 733 43.75 -22.17 -52.30
N ALA A 734 44.04 -22.73 -53.47
CA ALA A 734 45.16 -23.67 -53.62
C ALA A 734 46.51 -22.92 -53.62
N ASN A 735 47.44 -23.30 -52.73
CA ASN A 735 48.72 -22.61 -52.57
C ASN A 735 49.95 -23.43 -53.03
N GLY A 736 49.73 -24.53 -53.76
CA GLY A 736 50.79 -25.34 -54.39
C GLY A 736 51.42 -26.41 -53.47
N ASP A 737 51.39 -26.21 -52.16
CA ASP A 737 51.85 -27.17 -51.12
C ASP A 737 50.69 -27.56 -50.15
N GLY A 738 49.45 -27.15 -50.44
CA GLY A 738 48.23 -27.33 -49.66
C GLY A 738 47.13 -26.32 -50.05
N GLN A 739 46.20 -26.08 -49.13
CA GLN A 739 45.10 -25.12 -49.21
C GLN A 739 45.29 -24.00 -48.20
N ALA A 740 45.12 -22.75 -48.61
CA ALA A 740 44.93 -21.61 -47.72
C ALA A 740 43.42 -21.43 -47.47
N VAL A 741 43.02 -21.37 -46.22
CA VAL A 741 41.63 -21.21 -45.80
C VAL A 741 41.51 -19.87 -45.08
N SER A 742 40.55 -19.06 -45.50
CA SER A 742 40.17 -17.78 -44.89
C SER A 742 38.70 -17.85 -44.50
N VAL A 743 38.41 -17.71 -43.21
CA VAL A 743 37.06 -17.53 -42.69
C VAL A 743 36.84 -16.04 -42.49
N VAL A 744 36.02 -15.45 -43.37
CA VAL A 744 35.71 -14.02 -43.38
C VAL A 744 34.40 -13.80 -42.64
N VAL A 745 34.42 -12.91 -41.66
CA VAL A 745 33.27 -12.51 -40.87
C VAL A 745 32.92 -11.07 -41.24
N GLU A 746 31.81 -10.86 -41.94
CA GLU A 746 31.32 -9.53 -42.31
C GLU A 746 30.09 -9.17 -41.46
N ASN A 747 30.19 -8.13 -40.63
CA ASN A 747 29.07 -7.71 -39.79
C ASN A 747 28.19 -6.66 -40.48
N ASN A 748 27.13 -7.10 -41.15
CA ASN A 748 26.15 -6.20 -41.77
C ASN A 748 25.09 -5.67 -40.77
N SER A 749 25.20 -5.99 -39.48
CA SER A 749 24.28 -5.48 -38.46
C SER A 749 24.62 -4.04 -38.03
N SER A 750 23.75 -3.40 -37.26
CA SER A 750 23.95 -2.04 -36.74
C SER A 750 24.71 -1.98 -35.42
N THR A 751 25.13 -3.13 -34.88
CA THR A 751 25.78 -3.29 -33.57
C THR A 751 27.07 -4.07 -33.72
N THR A 752 28.01 -3.92 -32.78
CA THR A 752 29.14 -4.85 -32.67
C THR A 752 28.61 -6.21 -32.27
N GLU A 753 29.09 -7.27 -32.92
CA GLU A 753 28.70 -8.65 -32.64
C GLU A 753 29.95 -9.44 -32.23
N THR A 754 29.80 -10.29 -31.22
CA THR A 754 30.86 -11.18 -30.73
C THR A 754 30.52 -12.61 -31.13
N LEU A 755 31.44 -13.28 -31.82
CA LEU A 755 31.24 -14.62 -32.37
C LEU A 755 32.27 -15.60 -31.85
N GLU A 756 31.81 -16.80 -31.51
CA GLU A 756 32.66 -17.97 -31.29
C GLU A 756 32.63 -18.82 -32.56
N ILE A 757 33.75 -18.88 -33.26
CA ILE A 757 33.86 -19.57 -34.55
C ILE A 757 34.74 -20.80 -34.36
N THR A 758 34.21 -21.97 -34.75
CA THR A 758 34.93 -23.23 -34.70
C THR A 758 34.91 -23.86 -36.09
N ASP A 759 36.08 -23.94 -36.74
CA ASP A 759 36.24 -24.69 -37.99
C ASP A 759 36.85 -26.05 -37.67
N ILE A 760 36.09 -27.12 -37.93
CA ILE A 760 36.45 -28.51 -37.65
C ILE A 760 37.05 -29.09 -38.91
N VAL A 761 38.30 -29.56 -38.82
CA VAL A 761 39.07 -30.00 -39.98
C VAL A 761 39.71 -31.36 -39.79
N SER A 762 39.76 -32.16 -40.87
CA SER A 762 40.24 -33.55 -40.81
C SER A 762 41.77 -33.71 -40.92
N ALA A 763 42.52 -32.61 -40.99
CA ALA A 763 43.98 -32.62 -41.11
C ALA A 763 44.60 -31.49 -40.28
N GLU A 764 45.86 -31.65 -39.88
CA GLU A 764 46.52 -30.69 -38.99
C GLU A 764 46.68 -29.30 -39.65
N PRO A 765 46.05 -28.24 -39.08
CA PRO A 765 46.15 -26.88 -39.60
C PRO A 765 47.51 -26.26 -39.25
N ARG A 766 48.03 -25.42 -40.14
CA ARG A 766 49.32 -24.72 -40.05
C ARG A 766 49.13 -23.24 -40.32
N LYS A 767 50.10 -22.40 -39.94
CA LYS A 767 50.08 -20.94 -40.17
C LYS A 767 48.75 -20.26 -39.78
N LEU A 768 48.33 -20.49 -38.54
CA LEU A 768 47.10 -19.90 -38.00
C LEU A 768 47.27 -18.40 -37.76
N SER A 769 46.20 -17.65 -38.01
CA SER A 769 46.02 -16.24 -37.64
C SER A 769 46.08 -16.02 -36.11
N ASP A 770 46.41 -14.80 -35.70
CA ASP A 770 46.49 -14.43 -34.28
C ASP A 770 45.13 -14.61 -33.58
N GLY A 771 45.13 -15.20 -32.38
CA GLY A 771 43.91 -15.49 -31.60
C GLY A 771 43.31 -16.88 -31.83
N ALA A 772 43.84 -17.67 -32.78
CA ALA A 772 43.38 -19.04 -33.01
C ALA A 772 43.82 -20.00 -31.89
N THR A 773 42.90 -20.82 -31.39
CA THR A 773 43.19 -21.96 -30.50
C THR A 773 42.87 -23.27 -31.20
N VAL A 774 43.81 -24.21 -31.20
CA VAL A 774 43.64 -25.51 -31.88
C VAL A 774 43.60 -26.64 -30.86
N VAL A 775 42.59 -27.51 -30.99
CA VAL A 775 42.45 -28.71 -30.15
C VAL A 775 42.24 -29.93 -31.05
N GLU A 776 43.00 -30.99 -30.85
CA GLU A 776 42.81 -32.28 -31.55
C GLU A 776 41.96 -33.22 -30.69
N MET A 777 40.92 -33.80 -31.28
CA MET A 777 40.07 -34.81 -30.65
C MET A 777 39.66 -35.86 -31.67
N ASP A 778 39.91 -37.13 -31.36
CA ASP A 778 39.49 -38.29 -32.16
C ASP A 778 39.92 -38.26 -33.64
N GLY A 779 41.05 -37.62 -33.96
CA GLY A 779 41.57 -37.51 -35.33
C GLY A 779 41.03 -36.32 -36.14
N GLU A 780 40.22 -35.45 -35.54
CA GLU A 780 39.78 -34.16 -36.08
C GLU A 780 40.40 -32.99 -35.29
N TRP A 781 40.60 -31.86 -35.95
CA TRP A 781 41.20 -30.67 -35.39
C TRP A 781 40.16 -29.55 -35.32
N PHE A 782 39.99 -28.95 -34.16
CA PHE A 782 39.04 -27.87 -33.90
C PHE A 782 39.82 -26.56 -33.85
N VAL A 783 39.68 -25.73 -34.88
CA VAL A 783 40.28 -24.40 -34.92
C VAL A 783 39.27 -23.37 -34.43
N LYS A 784 39.56 -22.74 -33.30
CA LYS A 784 38.64 -21.85 -32.59
C LYS A 784 39.13 -20.42 -32.59
N TRP A 785 38.20 -19.50 -32.81
CA TRP A 785 38.41 -18.05 -32.66
C TRP A 785 37.26 -17.43 -31.88
N GLU A 786 37.58 -16.40 -31.12
CA GLU A 786 36.62 -15.41 -30.63
C GLU A 786 36.84 -14.12 -31.41
N ALA A 787 35.80 -13.65 -32.10
CA ALA A 787 35.87 -12.48 -32.97
C ALA A 787 34.86 -11.41 -32.54
N ASP A 788 35.36 -10.25 -32.15
CA ASP A 788 34.56 -9.04 -31.95
C ASP A 788 34.59 -8.19 -33.23
N VAL A 789 33.47 -8.15 -33.96
CA VAL A 789 33.39 -7.44 -35.24
C VAL A 789 32.44 -6.25 -35.13
N GLY A 790 32.98 -5.04 -35.35
CA GLY A 790 32.21 -3.80 -35.34
C GLY A 790 31.16 -3.73 -36.45
N SER A 791 30.18 -2.83 -36.30
CA SER A 791 29.13 -2.65 -37.32
C SER A 791 29.73 -2.15 -38.64
N GLY A 792 29.53 -2.91 -39.72
CA GLY A 792 30.09 -2.63 -41.03
C GLY A 792 31.58 -2.97 -41.18
N ASP A 793 32.19 -3.56 -40.15
CA ASP A 793 33.57 -4.05 -40.20
C ASP A 793 33.61 -5.52 -40.62
N GLU A 794 34.80 -5.96 -41.04
CA GLU A 794 35.10 -7.32 -41.44
C GLU A 794 36.30 -7.84 -40.64
N ALA A 795 36.27 -9.13 -40.28
CA ALA A 795 37.39 -9.83 -39.68
C ALA A 795 37.77 -11.05 -40.54
N GLU A 796 39.06 -11.27 -40.74
CA GLU A 796 39.58 -12.37 -41.57
C GLU A 796 40.41 -13.32 -40.70
N LEU A 797 40.01 -14.60 -40.67
CA LEU A 797 40.58 -15.63 -39.83
C LEU A 797 41.21 -16.71 -40.72
N GLU A 798 42.53 -16.75 -40.77
CA GLU A 798 43.26 -17.58 -41.74
C GLU A 798 43.98 -18.78 -41.11
N TYR A 799 44.12 -19.85 -41.90
CA TYR A 799 45.04 -20.98 -41.67
C TYR A 799 45.36 -21.71 -42.98
N GLU A 800 46.37 -22.60 -42.97
CA GLU A 800 46.75 -23.47 -44.09
C GLU A 800 46.57 -24.94 -43.73
N ILE A 801 46.13 -25.76 -44.68
CA ILE A 801 45.85 -27.19 -44.47
C ILE A 801 46.20 -28.03 -45.71
N ALA A 802 46.21 -29.36 -45.59
CA ALA A 802 46.48 -30.27 -46.71
C ALA A 802 45.30 -30.33 -47.71
N ASP A 803 45.60 -30.59 -48.98
CA ASP A 803 44.63 -30.56 -50.11
C ASP A 803 43.43 -31.52 -50.00
N ASP A 804 43.52 -32.54 -49.14
CA ASP A 804 42.50 -33.58 -48.95
C ASP A 804 41.68 -33.43 -47.65
N ALA A 805 41.77 -32.28 -46.98
CA ALA A 805 41.02 -32.02 -45.76
C ALA A 805 39.50 -31.86 -46.00
N ALA A 806 38.72 -32.36 -45.06
CA ALA A 806 37.30 -32.06 -44.90
C ALA A 806 37.12 -30.94 -43.87
N PHE A 807 36.03 -30.18 -44.00
CA PHE A 807 35.74 -28.98 -43.20
C PHE A 807 34.29 -29.02 -42.71
N ASP A 808 34.04 -28.52 -41.51
CA ASP A 808 32.71 -28.28 -40.93
C ASP A 808 32.75 -27.05 -40.02
N LEU A 809 31.94 -26.03 -40.32
CA LEU A 809 32.02 -24.72 -39.68
C LEU A 809 30.85 -24.52 -38.69
N ASP A 810 31.16 -24.45 -37.40
CA ASP A 810 30.22 -24.14 -36.31
C ASP A 810 30.42 -22.70 -35.82
N VAL A 811 29.33 -21.94 -35.74
CA VAL A 811 29.36 -20.53 -35.31
C VAL A 811 28.34 -20.31 -34.20
N LYS A 812 28.79 -19.72 -33.08
CA LYS A 812 28.00 -19.40 -31.90
C LYS A 812 28.16 -17.94 -31.50
N GLY A 813 27.36 -17.48 -30.54
CA GLY A 813 27.36 -16.10 -30.04
C GLY A 813 26.31 -15.20 -30.70
N VAL A 814 25.79 -15.57 -31.88
CA VAL A 814 24.75 -14.82 -32.60
C VAL A 814 23.51 -15.69 -32.83
N GLU A 815 22.32 -15.11 -32.68
CA GLU A 815 21.05 -15.81 -32.95
C GLU A 815 21.00 -16.28 -34.42
N SER A 816 20.55 -17.52 -34.66
CA SER A 816 20.60 -18.15 -35.99
C SER A 816 19.92 -17.34 -37.10
N GLU A 817 18.86 -16.60 -36.79
CA GLU A 817 18.14 -15.75 -37.74
C GLU A 817 18.87 -14.44 -38.07
N LYS A 818 19.92 -14.11 -37.31
CA LYS A 818 20.84 -12.98 -37.53
C LYS A 818 22.18 -13.41 -38.13
N LEU A 819 22.38 -14.71 -38.34
CA LEU A 819 23.60 -15.27 -38.90
C LEU A 819 23.34 -15.80 -40.32
N THR A 820 24.32 -15.70 -41.20
CA THR A 820 24.32 -16.33 -42.52
C THR A 820 25.68 -16.97 -42.69
N VAL A 821 25.70 -18.31 -42.79
CA VAL A 821 26.94 -19.07 -42.95
C VAL A 821 26.98 -19.59 -44.38
N THR A 822 28.09 -19.32 -45.06
CA THR A 822 28.34 -19.76 -46.43
C THR A 822 29.63 -20.56 -46.49
N GLU A 823 29.56 -21.68 -47.18
CA GLU A 823 30.73 -22.47 -47.52
C GLU A 823 31.04 -22.16 -48.98
N GLY A 824 32.06 -21.34 -49.24
CA GLY A 824 32.44 -21.00 -50.61
C GLY A 824 32.76 -22.27 -51.40
N ASP A 825 32.04 -22.46 -52.51
CA ASP A 825 32.30 -23.56 -53.44
C ASP A 825 33.63 -23.30 -54.19
N ARG A 826 34.38 -24.38 -54.41
CA ARG A 826 35.72 -24.47 -55.00
C ARG A 826 35.99 -23.68 -56.28
#